data_AF-A0A173REI8-F1
#
_entry.id   AF-A0A173REI8-F1
#
_cell.length_a   1.000
_cell.length_b   1.000
_cell.length_c   1.000
_cell.angle_alpha   90.00
_cell.angle_beta   90.00
_cell.angle_gamma   90.00
#
_symmetry.space_group_name_H-M   'P 1'
#
loop_
_entity.id
_entity.type
_entity.pdbx_description
1 polymer ?
#
loop_
_entity_poly.entity_id
_entity_poly.type
_entity_poly.pdbx_seq_one_letter_code
_entity_poly.pdbx_strand_id
1 'polypeptide(L)'
;MRRRKLYRGLAVAFSAILLATSNPATLQNVAAKGIHLQKKAKAKMILEDPTENGAYTLSMTINKEGTSEESMLSGFIDPKIKVTVQDGKTWVTILSTTYADMMYDITLGDSEGNYKISEKTPVGEKNSAGTYNMYEYKIQINKLSDVAKIAVLAEPMGGSRDNIGNYEKYTKADIEDMSIERGWTGFEAIKDQDQKPTGKEALNQALIDYGLDKNNDGTVTKEEIQQYKGDKMELQNCNLSNEGLELLKYLPESVTTLDLSYNNITELPSDLLMMMPQLENFYMENNKLTAIPKGFFKNNTKLNWIALDGNEITTLEDGTFKGLDQLTILGLENNKISKVDKNAFEGMKKIEQLSLYGNNLTTLEDGSLKPLAGSLKMLFLQENNMESLPKAVEDCSSLTELHAWDNGMKDISKVDFSKLPELTELNLMHNEITQIPENAFAKNTKLDGLDLFDNDLTSVSPDIIPNGVSLRKLDLKFNNMQIIDKKLINKSQSYNKFYPQKSAMELRLEKSGDQEMKWSQQLSALDLMFWYEETNDAKKKELQSVDEYKEYLKEQGYAEGDFTKTLKDLSYQWDIVTKIQKKDTNGRFVTIDQRINEGKADEMDGSFKFTEDGTYRVVKDVYGYMSSMRNFLFEAKSNEVTIENKKEDKKEDKTTATTPTSQITTIKKKEIQIAKPSRVVKLKIKKSSKRSVKISWKKQKNASGYEVYRSTKKNKSFKKITTLKKAGKVIYVNKKLKKGKTYYYKVRAYKVVSGKKVYGKFSTIKKIKIKK
;
A
#
# COMPACT_ATOMS: atom_id res chain seq x y z
N MET A 1 52.69 48.39 -50.72
CA MET A 1 51.73 49.07 -51.62
C MET A 1 50.95 48.18 -52.59
N ARG A 2 51.06 46.84 -52.55
CA ARG A 2 50.22 45.91 -53.36
C ARG A 2 49.05 45.25 -52.62
N ARG A 3 48.89 45.43 -51.30
CA ARG A 3 47.75 44.91 -50.50
C ARG A 3 46.60 45.91 -50.24
N ARG A 4 46.75 47.19 -50.60
CA ARG A 4 45.65 48.19 -50.52
C ARG A 4 44.74 48.22 -51.76
N LYS A 5 45.09 47.53 -52.86
CA LYS A 5 44.22 47.42 -54.06
C LYS A 5 43.21 46.27 -54.01
N LEU A 6 43.44 45.23 -53.19
CA LEU A 6 42.51 44.11 -53.04
C LEU A 6 41.25 44.49 -52.22
N TYR A 7 41.41 45.35 -51.19
CA TYR A 7 40.31 45.79 -50.33
C TYR A 7 39.39 46.84 -50.99
N ARG A 8 39.88 47.65 -51.94
CA ARG A 8 39.01 48.52 -52.73
C ARG A 8 38.28 47.77 -53.85
N GLY A 9 38.85 46.66 -54.36
CA GLY A 9 38.15 45.79 -55.30
C GLY A 9 36.92 45.10 -54.69
N LEU A 10 37.02 44.61 -53.43
CA LEU A 10 35.89 44.00 -52.74
C LEU A 10 34.82 45.01 -52.30
N ALA A 11 35.20 46.22 -51.88
CA ALA A 11 34.24 47.26 -51.52
C ALA A 11 33.44 47.74 -52.75
N VAL A 12 34.08 47.85 -53.93
CA VAL A 12 33.37 48.22 -55.17
C VAL A 12 32.50 47.07 -55.69
N ALA A 13 32.90 45.81 -55.50
CA ALA A 13 32.05 44.65 -55.80
C ALA A 13 30.82 44.56 -54.86
N PHE A 14 30.96 44.94 -53.59
CA PHE A 14 29.84 45.02 -52.65
C PHE A 14 28.88 46.18 -52.99
N SER A 15 29.39 47.32 -53.45
CA SER A 15 28.54 48.42 -53.94
C SER A 15 27.85 48.11 -55.26
N ALA A 16 28.45 47.28 -56.13
CA ALA A 16 27.83 46.86 -57.40
C ALA A 16 26.68 45.86 -57.19
N ILE A 17 26.75 45.01 -56.16
CA ILE A 17 25.64 44.10 -55.80
C ILE A 17 24.50 44.87 -55.11
N LEU A 18 24.82 45.92 -54.35
CA LEU A 18 23.81 46.82 -53.76
C LEU A 18 23.03 47.66 -54.79
N LEU A 19 23.60 47.91 -55.97
CA LEU A 19 22.96 48.68 -57.05
C LEU A 19 22.17 47.84 -58.06
N ALA A 20 22.21 46.50 -57.96
CA ALA A 20 21.55 45.60 -58.92
C ALA A 20 20.33 44.84 -58.35
N THR A 21 19.92 45.09 -57.10
CA THR A 21 18.73 44.43 -56.53
C THR A 21 17.86 45.42 -55.75
N SER A 22 16.67 45.71 -56.28
CA SER A 22 15.65 46.57 -55.68
C SER A 22 14.75 45.81 -54.69
N ASN A 23 15.33 44.92 -53.85
CA ASN A 23 14.55 44.16 -52.86
C ASN A 23 15.05 44.40 -51.42
N PRO A 24 14.26 45.08 -50.56
CA PRO A 24 14.60 45.39 -49.16
C PRO A 24 14.84 44.16 -48.27
N ALA A 25 14.24 43.00 -48.58
CA ALA A 25 14.34 41.79 -47.77
C ALA A 25 15.74 41.14 -47.78
N THR A 26 16.50 41.34 -48.86
CA THR A 26 17.87 40.80 -48.98
C THR A 26 18.88 41.65 -48.21
N LEU A 27 18.62 42.96 -48.06
CA LEU A 27 19.46 43.91 -47.31
C LEU A 27 19.40 43.68 -45.79
N GLN A 28 18.21 43.39 -45.25
CA GLN A 28 18.05 43.05 -43.83
C GLN A 28 18.73 41.72 -43.46
N ASN A 29 18.66 40.71 -44.34
CA ASN A 29 19.24 39.38 -44.06
C ASN A 29 20.77 39.36 -44.09
N VAL A 30 21.41 40.20 -44.91
CA VAL A 30 22.88 40.32 -44.96
C VAL A 30 23.41 41.14 -43.77
N ALA A 31 22.70 42.19 -43.36
CA ALA A 31 23.01 42.96 -42.15
C ALA A 31 22.82 42.15 -40.86
N ALA A 32 21.74 41.35 -40.77
CA ALA A 32 21.48 40.46 -39.64
C ALA A 32 22.55 39.36 -39.51
N LYS A 33 23.01 38.75 -40.62
CA LYS A 33 24.11 37.77 -40.60
C LYS A 33 25.46 38.40 -40.21
N GLY A 34 25.73 39.65 -40.62
CA GLY A 34 26.93 40.39 -40.23
C GLY A 34 26.96 40.73 -38.73
N ILE A 35 25.82 41.10 -38.15
CA ILE A 35 25.65 41.38 -36.73
C ILE A 35 25.70 40.09 -35.89
N HIS A 36 25.16 38.99 -36.41
CA HIS A 36 25.21 37.68 -35.75
C HIS A 36 26.63 37.10 -35.70
N LEU A 37 27.43 37.25 -36.78
CA LEU A 37 28.85 36.86 -36.80
C LEU A 37 29.74 37.76 -35.93
N GLN A 38 29.42 39.05 -35.79
CA GLN A 38 30.09 39.93 -34.82
C GLN A 38 29.69 39.64 -33.37
N LYS A 39 28.41 39.30 -33.08
CA LYS A 39 27.98 38.87 -31.74
C LYS A 39 28.58 37.52 -31.33
N LYS A 40 28.64 36.55 -32.25
CA LYS A 40 29.27 35.23 -32.02
C LYS A 40 30.79 35.32 -31.80
N ALA A 41 31.41 36.42 -32.20
CA ALA A 41 32.83 36.71 -31.98
C ALA A 41 33.11 37.58 -30.73
N LYS A 42 32.09 38.08 -30.01
CA LYS A 42 32.29 39.09 -28.93
C LYS A 42 31.70 38.77 -27.55
N ALA A 43 31.08 37.61 -27.31
CA ALA A 43 30.68 37.21 -25.95
C ALA A 43 30.66 35.68 -25.76
N LYS A 44 31.85 35.07 -25.87
CA LYS A 44 32.20 33.91 -25.06
C LYS A 44 33.10 34.46 -23.97
N MET A 45 32.53 35.04 -22.90
CA MET A 45 33.31 35.18 -21.67
C MET A 45 33.69 33.75 -21.30
N ILE A 46 34.98 33.48 -21.22
CA ILE A 46 35.47 32.17 -20.80
C ILE A 46 35.05 32.04 -19.34
N LEU A 47 34.10 31.15 -19.04
CA LEU A 47 33.83 30.74 -17.67
C LEU A 47 35.13 30.16 -17.11
N GLU A 48 35.72 30.81 -16.11
CA GLU A 48 36.91 30.31 -15.45
C GLU A 48 36.53 29.22 -14.44
N ASP A 49 37.12 28.03 -14.61
CA ASP A 49 36.89 26.93 -13.68
C ASP A 49 37.42 27.28 -12.28
N PRO A 50 36.62 27.07 -11.21
CA PRO A 50 37.11 27.29 -9.85
C PRO A 50 38.20 26.25 -9.53
N THR A 51 39.36 26.73 -9.07
CA THR A 51 40.52 25.87 -8.73
C THR A 51 40.85 25.86 -7.24
N GLU A 52 40.38 26.84 -6.49
CA GLU A 52 40.59 26.91 -5.04
C GLU A 52 39.55 26.06 -4.30
N ASN A 53 39.98 25.39 -3.22
CA ASN A 53 39.04 24.69 -2.36
C ASN A 53 38.03 25.69 -1.74
N GLY A 54 36.74 25.35 -1.79
CA GLY A 54 35.68 26.21 -1.29
C GLY A 54 34.32 25.92 -1.91
N ALA A 55 33.32 26.68 -1.45
CA ALA A 55 31.98 26.66 -2.00
C ALA A 55 31.74 27.92 -2.84
N TYR A 56 30.98 27.75 -3.91
CA TYR A 56 30.68 28.74 -4.93
C TYR A 56 29.19 28.69 -5.27
N THR A 57 28.67 29.80 -5.75
CA THR A 57 27.30 29.94 -6.27
C THR A 57 27.40 30.03 -7.79
N LEU A 58 26.74 29.10 -8.47
CA LEU A 58 26.60 29.07 -9.92
C LEU A 58 25.18 29.50 -10.29
N SER A 59 25.07 30.33 -11.31
CA SER A 59 23.82 30.63 -12.02
C SER A 59 23.99 30.25 -13.48
N MET A 60 22.90 29.79 -14.10
CA MET A 60 22.91 29.34 -15.49
C MET A 60 21.53 29.54 -16.12
N THR A 61 21.49 29.70 -17.43
CA THR A 61 20.25 29.68 -18.21
C THR A 61 20.06 28.29 -18.81
N ILE A 62 18.83 27.76 -18.75
CA ILE A 62 18.50 26.44 -19.30
C ILE A 62 17.52 26.63 -20.46
N ASN A 63 17.97 26.32 -21.67
CA ASN A 63 17.21 26.49 -22.91
C ASN A 63 16.80 25.13 -23.49
N LYS A 64 15.67 25.06 -24.18
CA LYS A 64 15.25 23.85 -24.88
C LYS A 64 16.33 23.46 -25.88
N GLU A 65 16.63 22.16 -25.92
CA GLU A 65 17.73 21.61 -26.71
C GLU A 65 17.71 22.09 -28.18
N GLY A 66 18.82 22.67 -28.64
CA GLY A 66 19.01 23.20 -29.98
C GLY A 66 18.36 24.57 -30.23
N THR A 67 17.83 25.25 -29.21
CA THR A 67 17.13 26.53 -29.33
C THR A 67 17.60 27.55 -28.29
N SER A 68 17.19 28.81 -28.45
CA SER A 68 17.36 29.86 -27.44
C SER A 68 16.09 30.14 -26.62
N GLU A 69 15.10 29.24 -26.68
CA GLU A 69 13.87 29.36 -25.89
C GLU A 69 14.10 28.73 -24.52
N GLU A 70 13.66 29.39 -23.45
CA GLU A 70 13.79 28.86 -22.10
C GLU A 70 13.10 27.50 -21.96
N SER A 71 13.80 26.57 -21.32
CA SER A 71 13.29 25.24 -21.03
C SER A 71 12.37 25.26 -19.83
N MET A 72 11.30 24.48 -19.87
CA MET A 72 10.46 24.26 -18.69
C MET A 72 11.25 23.73 -17.49
N LEU A 73 12.39 23.06 -17.72
CA LEU A 73 13.27 22.54 -16.67
C LEU A 73 13.75 23.60 -15.68
N SER A 74 13.83 24.88 -16.07
CA SER A 74 14.23 25.96 -15.17
C SER A 74 13.25 26.13 -13.99
N GLY A 75 11.95 25.91 -14.19
CA GLY A 75 10.91 26.04 -13.15
C GLY A 75 10.85 24.89 -12.14
N PHE A 76 11.67 23.86 -12.33
CA PHE A 76 11.69 22.65 -11.49
C PHE A 76 12.90 22.57 -10.56
N ILE A 77 13.89 23.45 -10.77
CA ILE A 77 15.14 23.47 -10.02
C ILE A 77 15.37 24.86 -9.41
N ASP A 78 16.15 24.91 -8.34
CA ASP A 78 16.55 26.18 -7.73
C ASP A 78 17.46 26.98 -8.68
N PRO A 79 17.24 28.30 -8.83
CA PRO A 79 18.07 29.14 -9.69
C PRO A 79 19.52 29.29 -9.18
N LYS A 80 19.78 29.04 -7.89
CA LYS A 80 21.14 29.01 -7.32
C LYS A 80 21.63 27.57 -7.22
N ILE A 81 22.76 27.31 -7.86
CA ILE A 81 23.37 25.99 -7.89
C ILE A 81 24.66 26.03 -7.07
N LYS A 82 24.83 25.05 -6.18
CA LYS A 82 26.02 24.97 -5.35
C LYS A 82 27.13 24.27 -6.10
N VAL A 83 28.29 24.92 -6.20
CA VAL A 83 29.53 24.28 -6.69
C VAL A 83 30.50 24.17 -5.52
N THR A 84 31.04 22.98 -5.28
CA THR A 84 32.06 22.76 -4.25
C THR A 84 33.33 22.24 -4.92
N VAL A 85 34.46 22.88 -4.63
CA VAL A 85 35.78 22.40 -5.02
C VAL A 85 36.49 21.92 -3.76
N GLN A 86 36.95 20.68 -3.78
CA GLN A 86 37.71 20.09 -2.68
C GLN A 86 38.69 19.06 -3.23
N ASP A 87 39.96 19.20 -2.86
CA ASP A 87 41.05 18.29 -3.23
C ASP A 87 41.17 18.08 -4.74
N GLY A 88 41.01 19.17 -5.51
CA GLY A 88 41.11 19.17 -6.98
C GLY A 88 39.93 18.51 -7.69
N LYS A 89 38.83 18.19 -6.98
CA LYS A 89 37.58 17.68 -7.54
C LYS A 89 36.49 18.73 -7.42
N THR A 90 35.58 18.73 -8.40
CA THR A 90 34.46 19.67 -8.47
C THR A 90 33.13 18.91 -8.41
N TRP A 91 32.25 19.34 -7.51
CA TRP A 91 30.89 18.82 -7.38
C TRP A 91 29.89 19.94 -7.62
N VAL A 92 28.86 19.64 -8.42
CA VAL A 92 27.69 20.50 -8.63
C VAL A 92 26.51 19.87 -7.89
N THR A 93 25.80 20.66 -7.08
CA THR A 93 24.60 20.23 -6.36
C THR A 93 23.42 21.07 -6.81
N ILE A 94 22.42 20.41 -7.40
CA ILE A 94 21.18 21.02 -7.89
C ILE A 94 20.05 20.64 -6.96
N LEU A 95 19.24 21.61 -6.51
CA LEU A 95 18.05 21.36 -5.72
C LEU A 95 16.83 21.32 -6.64
N SER A 96 16.01 20.28 -6.52
CA SER A 96 14.68 20.21 -7.13
C SER A 96 13.64 20.81 -6.18
N THR A 97 12.75 21.64 -6.72
CA THR A 97 11.82 22.48 -5.93
C THR A 97 10.35 22.21 -6.21
N THR A 98 10.01 21.72 -7.41
CA THR A 98 8.63 21.48 -7.84
C THR A 98 8.47 20.02 -8.28
N TYR A 99 7.46 19.29 -7.81
CA TYR A 99 7.25 17.85 -8.10
C TYR A 99 8.48 16.96 -7.83
N ALA A 100 9.25 17.30 -6.79
CA ALA A 100 10.55 16.68 -6.51
C ALA A 100 10.44 15.18 -6.13
N ASP A 101 9.30 14.77 -5.57
CA ASP A 101 8.94 13.39 -5.26
C ASP A 101 8.80 12.52 -6.51
N MET A 102 8.39 13.12 -7.64
CA MET A 102 8.23 12.46 -8.94
C MET A 102 9.47 12.54 -9.85
N MET A 103 10.55 13.19 -9.40
CA MET A 103 11.83 13.25 -10.13
C MET A 103 12.75 12.11 -9.73
N TYR A 104 13.14 11.27 -10.68
CA TYR A 104 14.02 10.13 -10.41
C TYR A 104 15.50 10.53 -10.45
N ASP A 105 15.89 11.40 -11.37
CA ASP A 105 17.28 11.80 -11.58
C ASP A 105 17.42 13.20 -12.22
N ILE A 106 18.47 13.94 -11.84
CA ILE A 106 18.93 15.17 -12.51
C ILE A 106 20.43 15.03 -12.70
N THR A 107 20.90 15.22 -13.93
CA THR A 107 22.33 15.10 -14.25
C THR A 107 22.81 16.14 -15.25
N LEU A 108 24.13 16.30 -15.34
CA LEU A 108 24.83 17.23 -16.22
C LEU A 108 25.69 16.46 -17.22
N GLY A 109 25.78 17.01 -18.44
CA GLY A 109 26.55 16.45 -19.54
C GLY A 109 27.34 17.52 -20.30
N ASP A 110 28.31 17.04 -21.09
CA ASP A 110 29.06 17.88 -22.02
C ASP A 110 28.29 18.15 -23.33
N SER A 111 28.90 18.87 -24.26
CA SER A 111 28.29 19.22 -25.55
C SER A 111 27.98 18.00 -26.43
N GLU A 112 28.60 16.86 -26.16
CA GLU A 112 28.37 15.60 -26.88
C GLU A 112 27.27 14.75 -26.22
N GLY A 113 26.76 15.18 -25.06
CA GLY A 113 25.74 14.43 -24.32
C GLY A 113 26.32 13.31 -23.45
N ASN A 114 27.60 13.41 -23.04
CA ASN A 114 28.18 12.47 -22.09
C ASN A 114 27.78 12.86 -20.65
N TYR A 115 26.66 12.31 -20.17
CA TYR A 115 26.12 12.62 -18.85
C TYR A 115 26.83 11.89 -17.70
N LYS A 116 26.86 12.54 -16.53
CA LYS A 116 27.44 12.00 -15.29
C LYS A 116 26.41 11.23 -14.46
N ILE A 117 26.87 10.53 -13.43
CA ILE A 117 26.01 9.90 -12.42
C ILE A 117 25.74 10.94 -11.33
N SER A 118 24.50 11.02 -10.85
CA SER A 118 24.10 11.86 -9.73
C SER A 118 23.85 11.00 -8.46
N GLU A 119 23.97 11.64 -7.30
CA GLU A 119 23.50 11.11 -6.03
C GLU A 119 22.30 11.94 -5.55
N LYS A 120 21.14 11.30 -5.35
CA LYS A 120 19.90 11.94 -4.90
C LYS A 120 19.75 11.87 -3.38
N THR A 121 19.55 12.99 -2.71
CA THR A 121 19.36 13.07 -1.24
C THR A 121 18.15 13.93 -0.85
N PRO A 122 17.29 13.50 0.10
CA PRO A 122 16.12 14.27 0.53
C PRO A 122 16.50 15.52 1.33
N VAL A 123 15.67 16.56 1.23
CA VAL A 123 15.81 17.83 1.97
C VAL A 123 14.50 18.16 2.70
N GLY A 124 14.58 18.54 3.98
CA GLY A 124 13.45 18.95 4.80
C GLY A 124 12.77 17.80 5.55
N GLU A 125 11.56 18.08 6.07
CA GLU A 125 10.72 17.08 6.74
C GLU A 125 9.88 16.29 5.73
N LYS A 126 9.38 15.14 6.17
CA LYS A 126 8.46 14.35 5.36
C LYS A 126 7.12 15.06 5.24
N ASN A 127 6.53 15.03 4.05
CA ASN A 127 5.17 15.49 3.82
C ASN A 127 4.14 14.43 4.27
N SER A 128 2.85 14.76 4.16
CA SER A 128 1.74 13.88 4.52
C SER A 128 1.70 12.56 3.74
N ALA A 129 2.33 12.50 2.56
CA ALA A 129 2.48 11.27 1.78
C ALA A 129 3.71 10.43 2.19
N GLY A 130 4.46 10.85 3.23
CA GLY A 130 5.67 10.18 3.70
C GLY A 130 6.91 10.37 2.81
N THR A 131 6.84 11.26 1.81
CA THR A 131 7.93 11.65 0.90
C THR A 131 8.51 13.02 1.26
N TYR A 132 9.30 13.66 0.40
CA TYR A 132 9.89 14.99 0.65
C TYR A 132 9.55 15.94 -0.49
N ASN A 133 9.33 17.21 -0.17
CA ASN A 133 8.99 18.24 -1.15
C ASN A 133 10.21 18.71 -1.96
N MET A 134 11.44 18.37 -1.54
CA MET A 134 12.68 18.78 -2.17
C MET A 134 13.74 17.67 -2.11
N TYR A 135 14.57 17.59 -3.15
CA TYR A 135 15.73 16.70 -3.20
C TYR A 135 16.94 17.40 -3.84
N GLU A 136 18.12 17.15 -3.27
CA GLU A 136 19.41 17.52 -3.84
C GLU A 136 19.94 16.42 -4.78
N TYR A 137 20.56 16.83 -5.89
CA TYR A 137 21.26 15.97 -6.84
C TYR A 137 22.72 16.41 -6.91
N LYS A 138 23.61 15.59 -6.35
CA LYS A 138 25.04 15.87 -6.29
C LYS A 138 25.78 15.14 -7.40
N ILE A 139 26.49 15.89 -8.24
CA ILE A 139 27.10 15.41 -9.48
C ILE A 139 28.58 15.78 -9.47
N GLN A 140 29.47 14.80 -9.63
CA GLN A 140 30.90 15.08 -9.77
C GLN A 140 31.23 15.34 -11.24
N ILE A 141 31.85 16.49 -11.52
CA ILE A 141 32.28 16.89 -12.86
C ILE A 141 33.80 17.05 -12.94
N ASN A 142 34.34 17.03 -14.15
CA ASN A 142 35.78 17.25 -14.37
C ASN A 142 36.11 18.74 -14.34
N LYS A 143 35.37 19.52 -15.15
CA LYS A 143 35.46 20.97 -15.25
C LYS A 143 34.08 21.54 -15.45
N LEU A 144 33.85 22.73 -14.92
CA LEU A 144 32.59 23.42 -15.08
C LEU A 144 32.44 23.98 -16.49
N SER A 145 33.55 24.37 -17.12
CA SER A 145 33.59 24.82 -18.52
C SER A 145 33.15 23.76 -19.53
N ASP A 146 33.17 22.47 -19.15
CA ASP A 146 32.79 21.35 -20.01
C ASP A 146 31.28 21.09 -19.98
N VAL A 147 30.56 21.63 -18.98
CA VAL A 147 29.13 21.43 -18.82
C VAL A 147 28.39 22.26 -19.87
N ALA A 148 27.59 21.58 -20.70
CA ALA A 148 26.78 22.23 -21.74
C ALA A 148 25.33 21.75 -21.78
N LYS A 149 25.00 20.65 -21.08
CA LYS A 149 23.67 20.05 -21.08
C LYS A 149 23.22 19.66 -19.67
N ILE A 150 21.91 19.72 -19.44
CA ILE A 150 21.22 19.12 -18.30
C ILE A 150 20.23 18.08 -18.81
N ALA A 151 20.06 17.00 -18.06
CA ALA A 151 19.08 15.96 -18.35
C ALA A 151 18.31 15.60 -17.08
N VAL A 152 16.98 15.51 -17.20
CA VAL A 152 16.06 15.22 -16.10
C VAL A 152 15.23 13.99 -16.45
N LEU A 153 15.16 13.06 -15.50
CA LEU A 153 14.29 11.89 -15.57
C LEU A 153 13.19 12.05 -14.52
N ALA A 154 11.96 12.23 -14.98
CA ALA A 154 10.81 12.44 -14.12
C ALA A 154 9.58 11.71 -14.67
N GLU A 155 8.70 11.30 -13.77
CA GLU A 155 7.46 10.61 -14.10
C GLU A 155 6.54 11.43 -15.03
N PRO A 156 6.30 12.75 -14.81
CA PRO A 156 5.46 13.54 -15.71
C PRO A 156 6.03 13.68 -17.13
N MET A 157 7.32 13.36 -17.31
CA MET A 157 8.02 13.37 -18.60
C MET A 157 8.10 11.96 -19.22
N GLY A 158 7.38 10.97 -18.66
CA GLY A 158 7.33 9.60 -19.14
C GLY A 158 8.50 8.71 -18.71
N GLY A 159 9.31 9.16 -17.75
CA GLY A 159 10.42 8.39 -17.20
C GLY A 159 10.02 7.44 -16.07
N SER A 160 10.82 6.39 -15.83
CA SER A 160 10.70 5.51 -14.66
C SER A 160 12.06 5.27 -13.99
N ARG A 161 12.08 4.76 -12.74
CA ARG A 161 13.33 4.45 -12.01
C ARG A 161 14.27 3.51 -12.76
N ASP A 162 13.72 2.54 -13.50
CA ASP A 162 14.51 1.59 -14.29
C ASP A 162 15.22 2.25 -15.48
N ASN A 163 14.86 3.50 -15.79
CA ASN A 163 15.51 4.28 -16.84
C ASN A 163 16.70 5.08 -16.32
N ILE A 164 17.03 5.04 -15.02
CA ILE A 164 18.21 5.76 -14.50
C ILE A 164 19.47 5.30 -15.24
N GLY A 165 20.18 6.25 -15.83
CA GLY A 165 21.36 6.01 -16.69
C GLY A 165 21.05 5.67 -18.15
N ASN A 166 19.78 5.51 -18.54
CA ASN A 166 19.35 5.42 -19.93
C ASN A 166 18.95 6.80 -20.46
N TYR A 167 19.94 7.60 -20.84
CA TYR A 167 19.77 9.02 -21.18
C TYR A 167 18.89 9.30 -22.41
N GLU A 168 18.52 8.29 -23.21
CA GLU A 168 17.51 8.44 -24.27
C GLU A 168 16.09 8.66 -23.72
N LYS A 169 15.86 8.31 -22.46
CA LYS A 169 14.58 8.49 -21.77
C LYS A 169 14.49 9.78 -20.96
N TYR A 170 15.57 10.56 -20.93
CA TYR A 170 15.62 11.81 -20.17
C TYR A 170 15.13 12.97 -21.03
N THR A 171 14.48 13.94 -20.41
CA THR A 171 14.26 15.24 -21.03
C THR A 171 15.55 16.04 -20.96
N LYS A 172 16.05 16.47 -22.11
CA LYS A 172 17.35 17.15 -22.26
C LYS A 172 17.15 18.63 -22.54
N ALA A 173 18.08 19.45 -22.04
CA ALA A 173 18.14 20.88 -22.31
C ALA A 173 19.60 21.34 -22.39
N ASP A 174 19.82 22.46 -23.09
CA ASP A 174 21.12 23.10 -23.23
C ASP A 174 21.32 24.14 -22.12
N ILE A 175 22.55 24.26 -21.64
CA ILE A 175 22.96 25.23 -20.62
C ILE A 175 23.73 26.36 -21.29
N GLU A 176 23.33 27.61 -21.02
CA GLU A 176 23.98 28.82 -21.50
C GLU A 176 24.18 29.85 -20.36
N ASP A 177 24.94 30.91 -20.64
CA ASP A 177 25.12 32.07 -19.75
C ASP A 177 25.53 31.74 -18.31
N MET A 178 26.41 30.75 -18.14
CA MET A 178 26.92 30.37 -16.82
C MET A 178 27.75 31.50 -16.19
N SER A 179 27.46 31.80 -14.91
CA SER A 179 28.25 32.71 -14.07
C SER A 179 28.51 32.09 -12.70
N ILE A 180 29.75 32.15 -12.23
CA ILE A 180 30.16 31.57 -10.94
C ILE A 180 30.76 32.64 -10.02
N GLU A 181 30.35 32.62 -8.76
CA GLU A 181 30.83 33.52 -7.72
C GLU A 181 31.30 32.73 -6.50
N ARG A 182 32.35 33.22 -5.82
CA ARG A 182 32.86 32.58 -4.60
C ARG A 182 31.92 32.85 -3.44
N GLY A 183 31.67 31.80 -2.65
CA GLY A 183 30.74 31.83 -1.53
C GLY A 183 29.46 31.08 -1.88
N TRP A 184 28.89 30.42 -0.88
CA TRP A 184 27.59 29.76 -0.97
C TRP A 184 26.75 30.20 0.21
N THR A 185 25.56 30.71 -0.05
CA THR A 185 24.71 31.25 1.00
C THR A 185 23.47 30.41 1.27
N GLY A 186 23.21 29.37 0.48
CA GLY A 186 22.00 28.54 0.53
C GLY A 186 21.16 28.66 -0.76
N PHE A 187 20.31 27.66 -1.00
CA PHE A 187 19.33 27.65 -2.09
C PHE A 187 18.28 28.74 -1.89
N GLU A 188 17.76 29.31 -2.98
CA GLU A 188 16.78 30.40 -2.92
C GLU A 188 15.44 29.93 -2.35
N ALA A 189 14.96 28.76 -2.79
CA ALA A 189 13.71 28.16 -2.33
C ALA A 189 13.70 27.83 -0.83
N ILE A 190 14.87 27.61 -0.23
CA ILE A 190 15.01 27.38 1.21
C ILE A 190 15.05 28.71 1.97
N LYS A 191 15.76 29.72 1.43
CA LYS A 191 15.84 31.05 2.06
C LYS A 191 14.53 31.81 2.06
N ASP A 192 13.74 31.69 1.00
CA ASP A 192 12.44 32.33 0.90
C ASP A 192 11.42 31.74 1.89
N GLN A 193 11.61 30.50 2.36
CA GLN A 193 10.82 29.95 3.46
C GLN A 193 11.19 30.58 4.81
N ASP A 194 12.48 30.87 5.05
CA ASP A 194 12.95 31.46 6.31
C ASP A 194 12.65 32.96 6.45
N GLN A 195 12.32 33.66 5.35
CA GLN A 195 12.05 35.10 5.34
C GLN A 195 10.56 35.49 5.26
N LYS A 196 9.65 34.53 5.05
CA LYS A 196 8.21 34.83 5.07
C LYS A 196 7.76 35.12 6.50
N PRO A 197 6.94 36.17 6.71
CA PRO A 197 6.38 36.44 8.03
C PRO A 197 5.61 35.21 8.51
N THR A 198 5.62 34.98 9.82
CA THR A 198 4.88 33.89 10.48
C THR A 198 3.87 34.47 11.46
N GLY A 199 2.84 33.70 11.80
CA GLY A 199 1.92 34.06 12.88
C GLY A 199 1.22 35.39 12.67
N LYS A 200 1.31 36.28 13.66
CA LYS A 200 0.63 37.58 13.65
C LYS A 200 1.09 38.48 12.50
N GLU A 201 2.38 38.50 12.19
CA GLU A 201 2.91 39.30 11.07
C GLU A 201 2.38 38.77 9.74
N ALA A 202 2.29 37.44 9.60
CA ALA A 202 1.76 36.80 8.41
C ALA A 202 0.27 37.07 8.24
N LEU A 203 -0.49 37.03 9.33
CA LEU A 203 -1.91 37.38 9.33
C LEU A 203 -2.11 38.84 8.92
N ASN A 204 -1.35 39.76 9.53
CA ASN A 204 -1.44 41.17 9.20
C ASN A 204 -1.14 41.40 7.70
N GLN A 205 -0.08 40.78 7.18
CA GLN A 205 0.26 40.86 5.76
C GLN A 205 -0.85 40.28 4.88
N ALA A 206 -1.39 39.11 5.21
CA ALA A 206 -2.49 38.51 4.46
C ALA A 206 -3.73 39.41 4.45
N LEU A 207 -4.07 40.05 5.58
CA LEU A 207 -5.20 40.97 5.67
C LEU A 207 -4.95 42.26 4.87
N ILE A 208 -3.71 42.77 4.83
CA ILE A 208 -3.31 43.87 3.94
C ILE A 208 -3.51 43.47 2.49
N ASP A 209 -3.10 42.25 2.11
CA ASP A 209 -3.25 41.72 0.75
C ASP A 209 -4.73 41.55 0.37
N TYR A 210 -5.59 41.28 1.36
CA TYR A 210 -7.06 41.33 1.25
C TYR A 210 -7.63 42.76 1.08
N GLY A 211 -6.79 43.78 1.15
CA GLY A 211 -7.14 45.18 1.01
C GLY A 211 -7.85 45.75 2.23
N LEU A 212 -7.64 45.19 3.42
CA LEU A 212 -8.28 45.64 4.66
C LEU A 212 -7.60 46.87 5.27
N ASP A 213 -6.29 47.05 5.05
CA ASP A 213 -5.58 48.27 5.45
C ASP A 213 -6.06 49.46 4.61
N LYS A 214 -6.98 50.27 5.16
CA LYS A 214 -7.62 51.38 4.46
C LYS A 214 -6.83 52.67 4.60
N ASN A 215 -6.04 52.81 5.65
CA ASN A 215 -5.25 54.00 5.91
C ASN A 215 -3.80 53.87 5.39
N ASN A 216 -3.42 52.69 4.91
CA ASN A 216 -2.08 52.31 4.43
C ASN A 216 -0.99 52.52 5.49
N ASP A 217 -1.31 52.27 6.77
CA ASP A 217 -0.36 52.38 7.88
C ASP A 217 0.43 51.07 8.13
N GLY A 218 0.13 50.03 7.35
CA GLY A 218 0.78 48.72 7.42
C GLY A 218 0.27 47.84 8.56
N THR A 219 -0.81 48.22 9.25
CA THR A 219 -1.42 47.45 10.35
C THR A 219 -2.92 47.37 10.19
N VAL A 220 -3.46 46.16 10.06
CA VAL A 220 -4.91 45.95 10.01
C VAL A 220 -5.49 45.96 11.42
N THR A 221 -6.44 46.85 11.64
CA THR A 221 -7.15 47.04 12.92
C THR A 221 -8.49 46.33 12.97
N LYS A 222 -9.09 46.24 14.16
CA LYS A 222 -10.46 45.69 14.31
C LYS A 222 -11.49 46.54 13.54
N GLU A 223 -11.33 47.88 13.53
CA GLU A 223 -12.23 48.79 12.85
C GLU A 223 -12.23 48.57 11.32
N GLU A 224 -11.09 48.17 10.77
CA GLU A 224 -10.95 47.85 9.35
C GLU A 224 -11.53 46.49 8.98
N ILE A 225 -11.34 45.48 9.82
CA ILE A 225 -11.95 44.15 9.63
C ILE A 225 -13.46 44.21 9.70
N GLN A 226 -14.03 45.02 10.60
CA GLN A 226 -15.47 45.23 10.69
C GLN A 226 -16.06 45.88 9.43
N GLN A 227 -15.24 46.56 8.63
CA GLN A 227 -15.65 47.16 7.36
C GLN A 227 -15.49 46.22 6.16
N TYR A 228 -15.05 44.98 6.38
CA TYR A 228 -15.01 43.96 5.34
C TYR A 228 -16.38 43.80 4.68
N LYS A 229 -16.45 43.72 3.35
CA LYS A 229 -17.71 43.67 2.59
C LYS A 229 -17.91 42.37 1.83
N GLY A 230 -16.92 41.48 1.85
CA GLY A 230 -17.05 40.18 1.20
C GLY A 230 -17.82 39.19 2.07
N ASP A 231 -18.20 38.09 1.42
CA ASP A 231 -18.83 36.93 2.02
C ASP A 231 -17.83 35.81 2.33
N LYS A 232 -16.60 35.88 1.78
CA LYS A 232 -15.56 34.84 1.94
C LYS A 232 -14.20 35.38 2.36
N MET A 233 -13.72 34.96 3.52
CA MET A 233 -12.36 35.25 3.97
C MET A 233 -11.49 34.00 3.79
N GLU A 234 -10.59 34.00 2.81
CA GLU A 234 -9.77 32.83 2.42
C GLU A 234 -8.28 33.09 2.73
N LEU A 235 -7.80 32.62 3.88
CA LEU A 235 -6.45 32.87 4.41
C LEU A 235 -5.60 31.58 4.42
N GLN A 236 -5.78 30.74 3.41
CA GLN A 236 -5.07 29.48 3.25
C GLN A 236 -3.61 29.70 2.83
N ASN A 237 -2.70 28.86 3.34
CA ASN A 237 -1.27 28.91 3.00
C ASN A 237 -0.61 30.28 3.27
N CYS A 238 -1.08 30.97 4.32
CA CYS A 238 -0.59 32.29 4.73
C CYS A 238 0.45 32.20 5.85
N ASN A 239 0.93 31.00 6.21
CA ASN A 239 1.89 30.79 7.31
C ASN A 239 1.38 31.29 8.68
N LEU A 240 0.07 31.21 8.88
CA LEU A 240 -0.58 31.63 10.13
C LEU A 240 -0.23 30.69 11.28
N SER A 241 -0.20 31.22 12.49
CA SER A 241 -0.12 30.48 13.75
C SER A 241 -1.20 31.00 14.70
N ASN A 242 -1.18 30.61 15.98
CA ASN A 242 -2.21 31.03 16.94
C ASN A 242 -2.23 32.56 17.16
N GLU A 243 -1.09 33.22 17.04
CA GLU A 243 -0.95 34.65 17.35
C GLU A 243 -1.68 35.51 16.33
N GLY A 244 -2.55 36.41 16.80
CA GLY A 244 -3.30 37.35 15.96
C GLY A 244 -4.67 36.83 15.50
N LEU A 245 -4.96 35.53 15.62
CA LEU A 245 -6.26 34.98 15.22
C LEU A 245 -7.45 35.60 15.95
N GLU A 246 -7.24 36.14 17.17
CA GLU A 246 -8.27 36.84 17.93
C GLU A 246 -8.84 38.07 17.18
N LEU A 247 -8.12 38.58 16.19
CA LEU A 247 -8.52 39.71 15.37
C LEU A 247 -9.62 39.31 14.35
N LEU A 248 -9.59 38.07 13.86
CA LEU A 248 -10.56 37.55 12.88
C LEU A 248 -11.99 37.42 13.44
N LYS A 249 -12.16 37.41 14.77
CA LYS A 249 -13.49 37.36 15.39
C LYS A 249 -14.35 38.59 15.08
N TYR A 250 -13.73 39.69 14.65
CA TYR A 250 -14.42 40.92 14.30
C TYR A 250 -14.89 40.95 12.84
N LEU A 251 -14.70 39.86 12.09
CA LEU A 251 -15.31 39.70 10.77
C LEU A 251 -16.83 39.88 10.86
N PRO A 252 -17.43 40.56 9.87
CA PRO A 252 -18.84 40.92 9.91
C PRO A 252 -19.76 39.70 9.73
N GLU A 253 -21.02 39.84 10.15
CA GLU A 253 -22.02 38.79 10.06
C GLU A 253 -22.33 38.32 8.62
N SER A 254 -21.93 39.10 7.61
CA SER A 254 -22.09 38.76 6.19
C SER A 254 -21.17 37.63 5.72
N VAL A 255 -20.15 37.27 6.49
CA VAL A 255 -19.22 36.20 6.13
C VAL A 255 -19.91 34.84 6.20
N THR A 256 -19.95 34.16 5.05
CA THR A 256 -20.50 32.81 4.89
C THR A 256 -19.41 31.74 4.77
N THR A 257 -18.17 32.12 4.42
CA THR A 257 -17.03 31.21 4.34
C THR A 257 -15.81 31.80 5.04
N LEU A 258 -15.17 30.99 5.90
CA LEU A 258 -13.85 31.28 6.46
C LEU A 258 -12.93 30.08 6.20
N ASP A 259 -11.86 30.31 5.45
CA ASP A 259 -10.83 29.31 5.15
C ASP A 259 -9.51 29.70 5.82
N LEU A 260 -9.02 28.81 6.69
CA LEU A 260 -7.75 28.93 7.41
C LEU A 260 -6.83 27.73 7.12
N SER A 261 -7.08 26.98 6.04
CA SER A 261 -6.40 25.72 5.72
C SER A 261 -4.92 25.89 5.38
N TYR A 262 -4.14 24.83 5.50
CA TYR A 262 -2.72 24.82 5.15
C TYR A 262 -1.89 25.88 5.90
N ASN A 263 -2.15 26.04 7.19
CA ASN A 263 -1.41 26.92 8.09
C ASN A 263 -0.77 26.13 9.24
N ASN A 264 -0.21 26.83 10.24
CA ASN A 264 0.44 26.25 11.40
C ASN A 264 -0.36 26.44 12.70
N ILE A 265 -1.69 26.52 12.62
CA ILE A 265 -2.56 26.80 13.77
C ILE A 265 -2.66 25.55 14.65
N THR A 266 -2.35 25.68 15.94
CA THR A 266 -2.44 24.58 16.92
C THR A 266 -3.64 24.70 17.85
N GLU A 267 -4.17 25.91 18.04
CA GLU A 267 -5.31 26.20 18.93
C GLU A 267 -6.20 27.30 18.34
N LEU A 268 -7.50 27.22 18.65
CA LEU A 268 -8.49 28.20 18.22
C LEU A 268 -8.95 29.09 19.39
N PRO A 269 -9.03 30.42 19.19
CA PRO A 269 -9.74 31.29 20.13
C PRO A 269 -11.20 30.85 20.26
N SER A 270 -11.67 30.56 21.47
CA SER A 270 -13.01 29.97 21.68
C SER A 270 -14.19 30.84 21.19
N ASP A 271 -13.96 32.14 20.97
CA ASP A 271 -14.93 33.12 20.48
C ASP A 271 -14.71 33.50 19.01
N LEU A 272 -13.79 32.84 18.28
CA LEU A 272 -13.43 33.18 16.90
C LEU A 272 -14.65 33.30 15.98
N LEU A 273 -15.59 32.35 16.06
CA LEU A 273 -16.75 32.30 15.16
C LEU A 273 -17.98 33.04 15.70
N MET A 274 -17.87 33.72 16.85
CA MET A 274 -19.02 34.25 17.58
C MET A 274 -19.81 35.31 16.80
N MET A 275 -19.14 36.14 15.99
CA MET A 275 -19.77 37.24 15.23
C MET A 275 -20.17 36.87 13.79
N MET A 276 -20.02 35.61 13.39
CA MET A 276 -20.33 35.12 12.04
C MET A 276 -21.52 34.13 12.03
N PRO A 277 -22.74 34.55 12.43
CA PRO A 277 -23.89 33.64 12.52
C PRO A 277 -24.39 33.10 11.17
N GLN A 278 -24.01 33.74 10.05
CA GLN A 278 -24.33 33.29 8.69
C GLN A 278 -23.29 32.33 8.10
N LEU A 279 -22.28 31.91 8.88
CA LEU A 279 -21.24 31.02 8.39
C LEU A 279 -21.82 29.68 7.92
N GLU A 280 -21.58 29.35 6.66
CA GLU A 280 -22.01 28.11 5.99
C GLU A 280 -20.84 27.13 5.83
N ASN A 281 -19.63 27.64 5.64
CA ASN A 281 -18.43 26.83 5.41
C ASN A 281 -17.27 27.30 6.32
N PHE A 282 -16.63 26.33 6.98
CA PHE A 282 -15.44 26.57 7.80
C PHE A 282 -14.36 25.54 7.45
N TYR A 283 -13.26 26.03 6.88
CA TYR A 283 -12.16 25.20 6.37
C TYR A 283 -10.90 25.43 7.23
N MET A 284 -10.29 24.33 7.65
CA MET A 284 -9.15 24.28 8.56
C MET A 284 -8.25 23.08 8.27
N GLU A 285 -8.34 22.50 7.07
CA GLU A 285 -7.56 21.34 6.69
C GLU A 285 -6.06 21.59 6.81
N ASN A 286 -5.29 20.54 7.10
CA ASN A 286 -3.82 20.58 7.12
C ASN A 286 -3.24 21.70 8.00
N ASN A 287 -3.76 21.79 9.23
CA ASN A 287 -3.20 22.59 10.32
C ASN A 287 -2.60 21.65 11.39
N LYS A 288 -2.34 22.18 12.59
CA LYS A 288 -1.80 21.41 13.73
C LYS A 288 -2.77 21.41 14.92
N LEU A 289 -4.08 21.57 14.66
CA LEU A 289 -5.10 21.76 15.69
C LEU A 289 -5.22 20.51 16.55
N THR A 290 -5.10 20.66 17.88
CA THR A 290 -5.10 19.51 18.81
C THR A 290 -6.46 19.23 19.45
N ALA A 291 -7.36 20.21 19.46
CA ALA A 291 -8.71 20.12 20.01
C ALA A 291 -9.65 21.19 19.40
N ILE A 292 -10.95 20.91 19.41
CA ILE A 292 -11.99 21.89 19.10
C ILE A 292 -12.49 22.47 20.42
N PRO A 293 -12.52 23.81 20.61
CA PRO A 293 -13.05 24.40 21.83
C PRO A 293 -14.50 23.97 22.10
N LYS A 294 -14.85 23.72 23.35
CA LYS A 294 -16.20 23.31 23.72
C LYS A 294 -17.24 24.36 23.32
N GLY A 295 -18.22 23.94 22.52
CA GLY A 295 -19.29 24.82 22.04
C GLY A 295 -18.84 25.88 21.02
N PHE A 296 -17.71 25.65 20.35
CA PHE A 296 -17.13 26.56 19.35
C PHE A 296 -18.13 26.96 18.26
N PHE A 297 -18.97 26.03 17.81
CA PHE A 297 -19.93 26.26 16.72
C PHE A 297 -21.34 26.70 17.17
N LYS A 298 -21.55 27.00 18.46
CA LYS A 298 -22.90 27.22 19.03
C LYS A 298 -23.74 28.31 18.34
N ASN A 299 -23.09 29.29 17.72
CA ASN A 299 -23.75 30.43 17.06
C ASN A 299 -23.88 30.24 15.53
N ASN A 300 -23.23 29.23 14.96
CA ASN A 300 -23.06 29.06 13.52
C ASN A 300 -24.01 27.98 12.98
N THR A 301 -25.30 28.13 13.30
CA THR A 301 -26.36 27.14 12.98
C THR A 301 -26.62 26.95 11.47
N LYS A 302 -26.00 27.77 10.63
CA LYS A 302 -26.02 27.70 9.16
C LYS A 302 -24.91 26.84 8.57
N LEU A 303 -23.95 26.38 9.39
CA LEU A 303 -22.85 25.55 8.92
C LEU A 303 -23.37 24.30 8.23
N ASN A 304 -22.94 24.14 6.99
CA ASN A 304 -23.24 23.02 6.11
C ASN A 304 -21.98 22.16 5.89
N TRP A 305 -20.80 22.79 5.86
CA TRP A 305 -19.50 22.12 5.68
C TRP A 305 -18.50 22.60 6.74
N ILE A 306 -17.97 21.66 7.52
CA ILE A 306 -16.79 21.85 8.36
C ILE A 306 -15.70 20.90 7.88
N ALA A 307 -14.50 21.40 7.57
CA ALA A 307 -13.37 20.57 7.19
C ALA A 307 -12.21 20.77 8.17
N LEU A 308 -11.84 19.69 8.84
CA LEU A 308 -10.79 19.64 9.87
C LEU A 308 -9.79 18.50 9.57
N ASP A 309 -9.77 18.01 8.34
CA ASP A 309 -8.92 16.90 7.92
C ASP A 309 -7.42 17.24 8.04
N GLY A 310 -6.58 16.27 8.35
CA GLY A 310 -5.13 16.48 8.42
C GLY A 310 -4.70 17.38 9.58
N ASN A 311 -5.39 17.32 10.72
CA ASN A 311 -5.02 18.01 11.96
C ASN A 311 -4.48 17.02 13.00
N GLU A 312 -4.32 17.48 14.26
CA GLU A 312 -3.84 16.66 15.37
C GLU A 312 -4.92 16.44 16.44
N ILE A 313 -6.22 16.51 16.08
CA ILE A 313 -7.33 16.44 17.03
C ILE A 313 -7.32 15.09 17.70
N THR A 314 -7.34 15.07 19.04
CA THR A 314 -7.19 13.83 19.82
C THR A 314 -8.51 13.26 20.36
N THR A 315 -9.52 14.11 20.54
CA THR A 315 -10.81 13.74 21.14
C THR A 315 -11.97 14.53 20.54
N LEU A 316 -13.15 13.92 20.50
CA LEU A 316 -14.41 14.60 20.20
C LEU A 316 -15.27 14.60 21.48
N GLU A 317 -15.45 15.78 22.07
CA GLU A 317 -16.17 15.94 23.33
C GLU A 317 -17.68 16.08 23.13
N ASP A 318 -18.43 15.77 24.18
CA ASP A 318 -19.89 15.99 24.24
C ASP A 318 -20.28 17.43 23.89
N GLY A 319 -21.22 17.56 22.95
CA GLY A 319 -21.78 18.85 22.54
C GLY A 319 -20.90 19.68 21.60
N THR A 320 -19.80 19.12 21.07
CA THR A 320 -18.93 19.78 20.09
C THR A 320 -19.71 20.27 18.87
N PHE A 321 -20.61 19.44 18.32
CA PHE A 321 -21.40 19.75 17.12
C PHE A 321 -22.87 20.11 17.41
N LYS A 322 -23.17 20.47 18.66
CA LYS A 322 -24.55 20.74 19.09
C LYS A 322 -25.14 21.96 18.37
N GLY A 323 -26.32 21.77 17.79
CA GLY A 323 -27.05 22.82 17.07
C GLY A 323 -26.75 22.90 15.57
N LEU A 324 -25.84 22.06 15.05
CA LEU A 324 -25.48 22.00 13.63
C LEU A 324 -26.46 21.15 12.81
N ASP A 325 -27.75 21.45 12.94
CA ASP A 325 -28.85 20.70 12.30
C ASP A 325 -28.81 20.75 10.76
N GLN A 326 -28.02 21.64 10.18
CA GLN A 326 -27.81 21.77 8.73
C GLN A 326 -26.56 21.08 8.20
N LEU A 327 -25.66 20.60 9.07
CA LEU A 327 -24.37 20.05 8.66
C LEU A 327 -24.56 18.80 7.81
N THR A 328 -23.97 18.81 6.61
CA THR A 328 -23.99 17.68 5.68
C THR A 328 -22.60 17.09 5.47
N ILE A 329 -21.55 17.90 5.60
CA ILE A 329 -20.16 17.49 5.41
C ILE A 329 -19.36 17.84 6.67
N LEU A 330 -18.73 16.82 7.26
CA LEU A 330 -17.80 16.94 8.38
C LEU A 330 -16.53 16.16 8.03
N GLY A 331 -15.45 16.89 7.75
CA GLY A 331 -14.11 16.35 7.54
C GLY A 331 -13.37 16.19 8.87
N LEU A 332 -12.99 14.96 9.23
CA LEU A 332 -12.24 14.60 10.44
C LEU A 332 -11.18 13.54 10.13
N GLU A 333 -10.86 13.34 8.85
CA GLU A 333 -9.91 12.33 8.40
C GLU A 333 -8.49 12.71 8.79
N ASN A 334 -7.61 11.71 8.92
CA ASN A 334 -6.17 11.92 9.14
C ASN A 334 -5.89 12.83 10.35
N ASN A 335 -6.58 12.56 11.46
CA ASN A 335 -6.38 13.21 12.75
C ASN A 335 -5.75 12.21 13.75
N LYS A 336 -5.70 12.58 15.03
CA LYS A 336 -5.19 11.70 16.11
C LYS A 336 -6.30 11.23 17.03
N ILE A 337 -7.56 11.18 16.56
CA ILE A 337 -8.73 10.95 17.40
C ILE A 337 -8.66 9.54 17.98
N SER A 338 -8.58 9.46 19.30
CA SER A 338 -8.51 8.20 20.05
C SER A 338 -9.75 7.95 20.89
N LYS A 339 -10.59 8.98 21.09
CA LYS A 339 -11.80 8.95 21.90
C LYS A 339 -12.91 9.80 21.29
N VAL A 340 -14.11 9.24 21.21
CA VAL A 340 -15.35 9.94 20.86
C VAL A 340 -16.31 9.77 22.03
N ASP A 341 -16.71 10.88 22.64
CA ASP A 341 -17.70 10.85 23.72
C ASP A 341 -19.10 10.52 23.17
N LYS A 342 -19.94 9.95 24.04
CA LYS A 342 -21.26 9.41 23.68
C LYS A 342 -22.20 10.38 22.95
N ASN A 343 -22.14 11.67 23.25
CA ASN A 343 -23.00 12.70 22.65
C ASN A 343 -22.20 13.68 21.79
N ALA A 344 -20.99 13.34 21.36
CA ALA A 344 -20.17 14.19 20.51
C ALA A 344 -20.91 14.60 19.22
N PHE A 345 -21.69 13.68 18.64
CA PHE A 345 -22.44 13.84 17.40
C PHE A 345 -23.87 14.39 17.56
N GLU A 346 -24.26 14.85 18.76
CA GLU A 346 -25.57 15.48 18.97
C GLU A 346 -25.72 16.72 18.08
N GLY A 347 -26.82 16.81 17.31
CA GLY A 347 -27.13 17.96 16.45
C GLY A 347 -26.88 17.74 14.96
N MET A 348 -26.18 16.69 14.54
CA MET A 348 -25.87 16.45 13.12
C MET A 348 -26.96 15.63 12.39
N LYS A 349 -28.21 16.10 12.45
CA LYS A 349 -29.39 15.32 12.00
C LYS A 349 -29.45 15.04 10.49
N LYS A 350 -28.68 15.74 9.68
CA LYS A 350 -28.67 15.63 8.22
C LYS A 350 -27.45 14.89 7.66
N ILE A 351 -26.51 14.47 8.50
CA ILE A 351 -25.28 13.84 8.02
C ILE A 351 -25.60 12.47 7.42
N GLU A 352 -25.23 12.26 6.17
CA GLU A 352 -25.39 10.99 5.45
C GLU A 352 -24.08 10.22 5.38
N GLN A 353 -22.94 10.90 5.48
CA GLN A 353 -21.61 10.31 5.45
C GLN A 353 -20.80 10.81 6.64
N LEU A 354 -20.25 9.88 7.41
CA LEU A 354 -19.29 10.18 8.48
C LEU A 354 -18.01 9.41 8.20
N SER A 355 -16.90 10.15 8.11
CA SER A 355 -15.57 9.59 8.00
C SER A 355 -14.75 9.88 9.24
N LEU A 356 -14.21 8.81 9.83
CA LEU A 356 -13.20 8.83 10.88
C LEU A 356 -11.94 8.12 10.41
N TYR A 357 -11.72 8.11 9.09
CA TYR A 357 -10.56 7.54 8.41
C TYR A 357 -9.24 8.06 8.99
N GLY A 358 -8.21 7.20 9.08
CA GLY A 358 -6.84 7.64 9.41
C GLY A 358 -6.74 8.25 10.80
N ASN A 359 -7.35 7.62 11.80
CA ASN A 359 -7.35 8.10 13.19
C ASN A 359 -6.79 7.03 14.14
N ASN A 360 -6.83 7.29 15.45
CA ASN A 360 -6.28 6.40 16.47
C ASN A 360 -7.36 5.65 17.27
N LEU A 361 -8.55 5.45 16.70
CA LEU A 361 -9.66 4.82 17.41
C LEU A 361 -9.37 3.34 17.67
N THR A 362 -9.55 2.91 18.90
CA THR A 362 -9.52 1.49 19.27
C THR A 362 -10.92 0.88 19.38
N THR A 363 -11.93 1.73 19.57
CA THR A 363 -13.35 1.38 19.64
C THR A 363 -14.22 2.64 19.54
N LEU A 364 -15.54 2.44 19.55
CA LEU A 364 -16.55 3.49 19.75
C LEU A 364 -17.46 3.08 20.90
N GLU A 365 -17.80 4.01 21.79
CA GLU A 365 -18.68 3.74 22.93
C GLU A 365 -20.08 3.31 22.46
N ASP A 366 -20.67 2.30 23.09
CA ASP A 366 -22.05 1.87 22.83
C ASP A 366 -23.04 3.04 22.93
N GLY A 367 -23.77 3.30 21.85
CA GLY A 367 -24.73 4.40 21.77
C GLY A 367 -24.17 5.70 21.22
N SER A 368 -22.85 5.81 21.00
CA SER A 368 -22.21 7.05 20.49
C SER A 368 -22.71 7.48 19.11
N LEU A 369 -23.19 6.53 18.29
CA LEU A 369 -23.71 6.80 16.95
C LEU A 369 -25.23 6.96 16.89
N LYS A 370 -25.95 6.82 18.02
CA LYS A 370 -27.41 7.02 18.08
C LYS A 370 -27.89 8.36 17.56
N PRO A 371 -27.19 9.50 17.77
CA PRO A 371 -27.61 10.78 17.19
C PRO A 371 -27.73 10.74 15.66
N LEU A 372 -27.03 9.81 14.99
CA LEU A 372 -26.94 9.67 13.54
C LEU A 372 -27.82 8.54 12.97
N ALA A 373 -28.53 7.81 13.83
CA ALA A 373 -29.20 6.54 13.52
C ALA A 373 -30.16 6.60 12.31
N GLY A 374 -30.83 7.74 12.11
CA GLY A 374 -31.82 7.93 11.06
C GLY A 374 -31.26 8.44 9.72
N SER A 375 -30.14 9.17 9.75
CA SER A 375 -29.60 9.86 8.57
C SER A 375 -28.39 9.16 7.96
N LEU A 376 -27.53 8.54 8.77
CA LEU A 376 -26.24 8.01 8.31
C LEU A 376 -26.41 6.85 7.32
N LYS A 377 -25.79 6.98 6.15
CA LYS A 377 -25.75 6.01 5.05
C LYS A 377 -24.38 5.39 4.89
N MET A 378 -23.31 6.17 5.04
CA MET A 378 -21.94 5.72 4.83
C MET A 378 -21.09 6.01 6.07
N LEU A 379 -20.42 4.98 6.56
CA LEU A 379 -19.52 5.06 7.71
C LEU A 379 -18.14 4.52 7.34
N PHE A 380 -17.13 5.37 7.48
CA PHE A 380 -15.74 5.08 7.17
C PHE A 380 -14.92 5.08 8.47
N LEU A 381 -14.39 3.90 8.83
CA LEU A 381 -13.61 3.61 10.03
C LEU A 381 -12.24 3.00 9.71
N GLN A 382 -11.89 2.92 8.42
CA GLN A 382 -10.64 2.32 7.99
C GLN A 382 -9.40 3.08 8.48
N GLU A 383 -8.23 2.43 8.50
CA GLU A 383 -6.97 2.98 9.04
C GLU A 383 -7.13 3.55 10.46
N ASN A 384 -7.62 2.69 11.34
CA ASN A 384 -7.68 2.93 12.78
C ASN A 384 -7.04 1.73 13.51
N ASN A 385 -7.25 1.59 14.82
CA ASN A 385 -6.64 0.55 15.65
C ASN A 385 -7.70 -0.38 16.29
N MET A 386 -8.80 -0.66 15.58
CA MET A 386 -9.92 -1.44 16.13
C MET A 386 -9.69 -2.95 16.09
N GLU A 387 -9.34 -3.55 17.23
CA GLU A 387 -9.19 -5.01 17.34
C GLU A 387 -10.51 -5.79 17.15
N SER A 388 -11.66 -5.12 17.30
CA SER A 388 -12.98 -5.68 17.00
C SER A 388 -13.89 -4.62 16.37
N LEU A 389 -14.83 -5.04 15.50
CA LEU A 389 -15.86 -4.13 15.00
C LEU A 389 -16.70 -3.61 16.19
N PRO A 390 -16.82 -2.28 16.38
CA PRO A 390 -17.44 -1.72 17.57
C PRO A 390 -18.97 -1.89 17.49
N LYS A 391 -19.59 -2.26 18.61
CA LYS A 391 -21.03 -2.49 18.69
C LYS A 391 -21.85 -1.23 18.37
N ALA A 392 -21.29 -0.04 18.57
CA ALA A 392 -21.90 1.23 18.21
C ALA A 392 -22.40 1.30 16.75
N VAL A 393 -21.83 0.52 15.82
CA VAL A 393 -22.33 0.48 14.43
C VAL A 393 -23.79 0.03 14.35
N GLU A 394 -24.28 -0.78 15.29
CA GLU A 394 -25.68 -1.23 15.37
C GLU A 394 -26.67 -0.08 15.54
N ASP A 395 -26.23 1.08 16.02
CA ASP A 395 -27.08 2.25 16.20
C ASP A 395 -27.56 2.81 14.84
N CYS A 396 -26.82 2.58 13.76
CA CYS A 396 -27.06 3.16 12.44
C CYS A 396 -27.97 2.30 11.55
N SER A 397 -29.26 2.22 11.88
CA SER A 397 -30.22 1.38 11.15
C SER A 397 -30.41 1.74 9.66
N SER A 398 -30.08 2.97 9.28
CA SER A 398 -30.12 3.49 7.91
C SER A 398 -28.86 3.18 7.07
N LEU A 399 -27.83 2.58 7.67
CA LEU A 399 -26.51 2.42 7.07
C LEU A 399 -26.53 1.48 5.86
N THR A 400 -26.00 1.95 4.73
CA THR A 400 -25.87 1.21 3.48
C THR A 400 -24.43 0.75 3.25
N GLU A 401 -23.43 1.51 3.67
CA GLU A 401 -22.02 1.17 3.50
C GLU A 401 -21.23 1.29 4.80
N LEU A 402 -20.46 0.25 5.11
CA LEU A 402 -19.54 0.21 6.23
C LEU A 402 -18.14 -0.18 5.73
N HIS A 403 -17.20 0.75 5.84
CA HIS A 403 -15.80 0.55 5.48
C HIS A 403 -14.95 0.55 6.76
N ALA A 404 -14.31 -0.56 7.07
CA ALA A 404 -13.52 -0.76 8.30
C ALA A 404 -12.27 -1.61 8.02
N TRP A 405 -11.65 -1.38 6.86
CA TRP A 405 -10.40 -2.03 6.44
C TRP A 405 -9.18 -1.45 7.16
N ASP A 406 -8.03 -2.13 7.10
CA ASP A 406 -6.77 -1.71 7.76
C ASP A 406 -6.93 -1.27 9.24
N ASN A 407 -7.52 -2.15 10.06
CA ASN A 407 -7.70 -1.91 11.50
C ASN A 407 -6.97 -2.91 12.40
N GLY A 408 -6.38 -3.96 11.82
CA GLY A 408 -5.87 -5.10 12.58
C GLY A 408 -6.98 -5.89 13.29
N MET A 409 -8.22 -5.80 12.80
CA MET A 409 -9.42 -6.34 13.42
C MET A 409 -9.41 -7.87 13.44
N LYS A 410 -9.67 -8.49 14.59
CA LYS A 410 -9.67 -9.97 14.75
C LYS A 410 -11.06 -10.57 14.85
N ASP A 411 -12.03 -9.76 15.28
CA ASP A 411 -13.35 -10.21 15.69
C ASP A 411 -14.46 -9.24 15.27
N ILE A 412 -15.51 -9.79 14.67
CA ILE A 412 -16.72 -9.05 14.29
C ILE A 412 -17.97 -9.55 15.04
N SER A 413 -17.81 -10.52 15.96
CA SER A 413 -18.91 -11.21 16.64
C SER A 413 -19.69 -10.34 17.62
N LYS A 414 -19.16 -9.16 17.97
CA LYS A 414 -19.84 -8.18 18.84
C LYS A 414 -21.02 -7.49 18.17
N VAL A 415 -21.11 -7.55 16.84
CA VAL A 415 -22.13 -6.85 16.05
C VAL A 415 -23.22 -7.82 15.58
N ASP A 416 -24.46 -7.51 15.91
CA ASP A 416 -25.66 -8.09 15.31
C ASP A 416 -26.01 -7.36 14.02
N PHE A 417 -25.50 -7.87 12.89
CA PHE A 417 -25.76 -7.27 11.57
C PHE A 417 -27.25 -7.28 11.18
N SER A 418 -28.13 -8.01 11.88
CA SER A 418 -29.58 -7.89 11.63
C SER A 418 -30.14 -6.52 12.01
N LYS A 419 -29.39 -5.71 12.76
CA LYS A 419 -29.66 -4.29 13.06
C LYS A 419 -29.31 -3.34 11.91
N LEU A 420 -28.63 -3.83 10.87
CA LEU A 420 -28.23 -3.08 9.69
C LEU A 420 -28.98 -3.60 8.43
N PRO A 421 -30.32 -3.49 8.39
CA PRO A 421 -31.13 -4.10 7.33
C PRO A 421 -30.89 -3.47 5.95
N GLU A 422 -30.39 -2.23 5.91
CA GLU A 422 -30.11 -1.48 4.69
C GLU A 422 -28.71 -1.70 4.12
N LEU A 423 -27.86 -2.49 4.80
CA LEU A 423 -26.45 -2.68 4.43
C LEU A 423 -26.33 -3.34 3.04
N THR A 424 -25.67 -2.65 2.12
CA THR A 424 -25.37 -3.09 0.76
C THR A 424 -23.90 -3.43 0.55
N GLU A 425 -22.98 -2.73 1.23
CA GLU A 425 -21.53 -2.94 1.13
C GLU A 425 -20.91 -3.04 2.53
N LEU A 426 -20.14 -4.10 2.76
CA LEU A 426 -19.31 -4.29 3.95
C LEU A 426 -17.87 -4.55 3.53
N ASN A 427 -16.98 -3.60 3.81
CA ASN A 427 -15.57 -3.71 3.49
C ASN A 427 -14.74 -3.89 4.77
N LEU A 428 -14.15 -5.08 4.91
CA LEU A 428 -13.31 -5.51 6.02
C LEU A 428 -11.94 -6.01 5.52
N MET A 429 -11.50 -5.57 4.33
CA MET A 429 -10.20 -5.99 3.79
C MET A 429 -9.03 -5.61 4.70
N HIS A 430 -7.90 -6.29 4.56
CA HIS A 430 -6.67 -6.01 5.31
C HIS A 430 -6.90 -5.92 6.83
N ASN A 431 -7.41 -7.01 7.38
CA ASN A 431 -7.60 -7.17 8.82
C ASN A 431 -7.02 -8.53 9.27
N GLU A 432 -7.16 -8.87 10.54
CA GLU A 432 -6.70 -10.14 11.11
C GLU A 432 -7.88 -11.07 11.44
N ILE A 433 -8.99 -11.00 10.70
CA ILE A 433 -10.21 -11.74 11.03
C ILE A 433 -9.97 -13.23 10.79
N THR A 434 -10.14 -14.03 11.83
CA THR A 434 -9.85 -15.48 11.80
C THR A 434 -11.09 -16.33 11.51
N GLN A 435 -12.28 -15.80 11.80
CA GLN A 435 -13.55 -16.47 11.60
C GLN A 435 -14.70 -15.47 11.40
N ILE A 436 -15.69 -15.87 10.62
CA ILE A 436 -16.97 -15.16 10.52
C ILE A 436 -18.00 -15.92 11.38
N PRO A 437 -18.76 -15.23 12.26
CA PRO A 437 -19.82 -15.85 13.04
C PRO A 437 -20.84 -16.59 12.16
N GLU A 438 -21.38 -17.70 12.65
CA GLU A 438 -22.43 -18.43 11.93
C GLU A 438 -23.65 -17.52 11.70
N ASN A 439 -24.15 -17.49 10.46
CA ASN A 439 -25.29 -16.67 10.06
C ASN A 439 -25.09 -15.16 10.25
N ALA A 440 -23.84 -14.67 10.37
CA ALA A 440 -23.54 -13.26 10.61
C ALA A 440 -24.36 -12.30 9.72
N PHE A 441 -24.45 -12.58 8.42
CA PHE A 441 -25.14 -11.73 7.45
C PHE A 441 -26.47 -12.32 6.95
N ALA A 442 -26.99 -13.37 7.59
CA ALA A 442 -28.14 -14.13 7.08
C ALA A 442 -29.45 -13.34 7.01
N LYS A 443 -29.50 -12.14 7.62
CA LYS A 443 -30.64 -11.21 7.59
C LYS A 443 -30.42 -10.00 6.66
N ASN A 444 -29.21 -9.77 6.18
CA ASN A 444 -28.87 -8.62 5.32
C ASN A 444 -29.22 -8.94 3.87
N THR A 445 -30.51 -8.93 3.54
CA THR A 445 -31.01 -9.31 2.20
C THR A 445 -30.64 -8.31 1.10
N LYS A 446 -30.18 -7.12 1.47
CA LYS A 446 -29.70 -6.06 0.56
C LYS A 446 -28.19 -6.10 0.33
N LEU A 447 -27.46 -6.93 1.08
CA LEU A 447 -26.01 -7.04 0.94
C LEU A 447 -25.67 -7.49 -0.48
N ASP A 448 -24.82 -6.72 -1.15
CA ASP A 448 -24.38 -6.93 -2.53
C ASP A 448 -22.86 -6.99 -2.65
N GLY A 449 -22.14 -6.32 -1.74
CA GLY A 449 -20.69 -6.37 -1.61
C GLY A 449 -20.23 -6.81 -0.23
N LEU A 450 -19.36 -7.82 -0.20
CA LEU A 450 -18.62 -8.25 0.99
C LEU A 450 -17.15 -8.41 0.64
N ASP A 451 -16.32 -7.53 1.18
CA ASP A 451 -14.87 -7.58 1.00
C ASP A 451 -14.19 -8.09 2.26
N LEU A 452 -13.55 -9.26 2.14
CA LEU A 452 -12.75 -9.92 3.17
C LEU A 452 -11.36 -10.23 2.62
N PHE A 453 -10.93 -9.51 1.58
CA PHE A 453 -9.59 -9.61 1.01
C PHE A 453 -8.52 -9.45 2.09
N ASP A 454 -7.47 -10.26 2.01
CA ASP A 454 -6.34 -10.24 2.93
C ASP A 454 -6.72 -10.22 4.42
N ASN A 455 -7.33 -11.31 4.85
CA ASN A 455 -7.64 -11.59 6.26
C ASN A 455 -6.96 -12.91 6.69
N ASP A 456 -7.28 -13.39 7.90
CA ASP A 456 -6.71 -14.64 8.43
C ASP A 456 -7.72 -15.81 8.44
N LEU A 457 -8.76 -15.76 7.61
CA LEU A 457 -9.83 -16.78 7.57
C LEU A 457 -9.28 -18.13 7.11
N THR A 458 -9.60 -19.18 7.86
CA THR A 458 -9.22 -20.57 7.49
C THR A 458 -10.37 -21.36 6.85
N SER A 459 -11.59 -20.88 7.02
CA SER A 459 -12.80 -21.38 6.36
C SER A 459 -13.92 -20.36 6.45
N VAL A 460 -14.83 -20.37 5.47
CA VAL A 460 -16.04 -19.56 5.47
C VAL A 460 -17.23 -20.45 5.09
N SER A 461 -18.30 -20.42 5.89
CA SER A 461 -19.52 -21.17 5.59
C SER A 461 -20.36 -20.46 4.53
N PRO A 462 -20.95 -21.16 3.54
CA PRO A 462 -21.91 -20.56 2.62
C PRO A 462 -23.18 -20.02 3.29
N ASP A 463 -23.45 -20.43 4.54
CA ASP A 463 -24.66 -20.05 5.29
C ASP A 463 -24.55 -18.67 5.95
N ILE A 464 -23.38 -18.01 5.89
CA ILE A 464 -23.26 -16.61 6.37
C ILE A 464 -24.05 -15.64 5.48
N ILE A 465 -24.26 -15.98 4.20
CA ILE A 465 -24.97 -15.16 3.21
C ILE A 465 -26.42 -15.69 3.06
N PRO A 466 -27.44 -14.82 2.99
CA PRO A 466 -28.83 -15.26 2.88
C PRO A 466 -29.07 -16.20 1.69
N ASN A 467 -30.05 -17.09 1.82
CA ASN A 467 -30.47 -17.97 0.73
C ASN A 467 -31.09 -17.15 -0.42
N GLY A 468 -30.72 -17.45 -1.65
CA GLY A 468 -31.19 -16.72 -2.84
C GLY A 468 -30.43 -15.43 -3.15
N VAL A 469 -29.56 -14.95 -2.26
CA VAL A 469 -28.68 -13.80 -2.51
C VAL A 469 -27.42 -14.26 -3.25
N SER A 470 -27.06 -13.52 -4.29
CA SER A 470 -25.79 -13.63 -5.01
C SER A 470 -25.17 -12.24 -5.07
N LEU A 471 -24.07 -12.07 -4.33
CA LEU A 471 -23.36 -10.81 -4.17
C LEU A 471 -22.71 -10.41 -5.49
N ARG A 472 -22.89 -9.17 -5.94
CA ARG A 472 -22.06 -8.59 -7.01
C ARG A 472 -20.59 -8.74 -6.70
N LYS A 473 -20.18 -8.52 -5.45
CA LYS A 473 -18.77 -8.61 -4.99
C LYS A 473 -18.67 -9.48 -3.74
N LEU A 474 -17.88 -10.54 -3.82
CA LEU A 474 -17.42 -11.33 -2.66
C LEU A 474 -15.93 -11.61 -2.83
N ASP A 475 -15.08 -10.82 -2.16
CA ASP A 475 -13.62 -11.02 -2.21
C ASP A 475 -13.12 -11.75 -0.96
N LEU A 476 -12.50 -12.89 -1.19
CA LEU A 476 -11.95 -13.81 -0.20
C LEU A 476 -10.47 -14.10 -0.45
N LYS A 477 -9.83 -13.46 -1.45
CA LYS A 477 -8.42 -13.71 -1.76
C LYS A 477 -7.52 -13.36 -0.58
N PHE A 478 -6.32 -13.94 -0.60
CA PHE A 478 -5.31 -13.74 0.43
C PHE A 478 -5.80 -14.02 1.85
N ASN A 479 -6.68 -15.00 2.01
CA ASN A 479 -6.95 -15.60 3.31
C ASN A 479 -6.08 -16.87 3.51
N ASN A 480 -6.35 -17.64 4.56
CA ASN A 480 -5.65 -18.88 4.88
C ASN A 480 -6.45 -20.15 4.54
N MET A 481 -7.41 -20.05 3.62
CA MET A 481 -8.24 -21.19 3.22
C MET A 481 -7.47 -22.13 2.30
N GLN A 482 -7.62 -23.44 2.53
CA GLN A 482 -7.04 -24.48 1.67
C GLN A 482 -7.90 -24.77 0.45
N ILE A 483 -9.23 -24.79 0.66
CA ILE A 483 -10.24 -25.03 -0.36
C ILE A 483 -11.44 -24.16 0.00
N ILE A 484 -12.00 -23.46 -0.99
CA ILE A 484 -13.20 -22.67 -0.82
C ILE A 484 -14.41 -23.51 -1.25
N ASP A 485 -15.49 -23.47 -0.45
CA ASP A 485 -16.70 -24.23 -0.75
C ASP A 485 -17.33 -23.71 -2.05
N LYS A 486 -17.61 -24.60 -2.99
CA LYS A 486 -18.29 -24.25 -4.25
C LYS A 486 -19.65 -23.60 -4.02
N LYS A 487 -20.35 -23.95 -2.94
CA LYS A 487 -21.60 -23.29 -2.58
C LYS A 487 -21.39 -21.82 -2.23
N LEU A 488 -20.28 -21.49 -1.58
CA LEU A 488 -19.92 -20.11 -1.25
C LEU A 488 -19.47 -19.35 -2.50
N ILE A 489 -18.69 -19.99 -3.39
CA ILE A 489 -18.33 -19.41 -4.69
C ILE A 489 -19.59 -19.03 -5.49
N ASN A 490 -20.61 -19.90 -5.49
CA ASN A 490 -21.89 -19.64 -6.16
C ASN A 490 -22.73 -18.53 -5.50
N LYS A 491 -22.34 -18.01 -4.33
CA LYS A 491 -22.93 -16.81 -3.72
C LYS A 491 -22.35 -15.51 -4.28
N SER A 492 -21.38 -15.58 -5.20
CA SER A 492 -20.79 -14.42 -5.86
C SER A 492 -21.12 -14.41 -7.34
N GLN A 493 -21.35 -13.21 -7.88
CA GLN A 493 -21.40 -12.93 -9.31
C GLN A 493 -20.01 -12.54 -9.85
N SER A 494 -19.08 -12.18 -8.97
CA SER A 494 -17.72 -11.78 -9.35
C SER A 494 -16.83 -12.98 -9.68
N TYR A 495 -16.05 -12.84 -10.75
CA TYR A 495 -14.99 -13.77 -11.14
C TYR A 495 -13.68 -13.40 -10.44
N ASN A 496 -12.85 -14.42 -10.16
CA ASN A 496 -11.47 -14.29 -9.65
C ASN A 496 -11.33 -13.51 -8.34
N LYS A 497 -12.15 -13.90 -7.37
CA LYS A 497 -12.21 -13.28 -6.05
C LYS A 497 -11.97 -14.29 -4.92
N PHE A 498 -11.51 -15.50 -5.24
CA PHE A 498 -11.36 -16.58 -4.27
C PHE A 498 -9.92 -17.06 -4.13
N TYR A 499 -9.12 -17.00 -5.19
CA TYR A 499 -7.71 -17.37 -5.18
C TYR A 499 -6.85 -16.23 -5.74
N PRO A 500 -5.58 -16.09 -5.32
CA PRO A 500 -4.81 -16.98 -4.43
C PRO A 500 -5.19 -16.93 -2.95
N GLN A 501 -4.70 -17.91 -2.19
CA GLN A 501 -4.78 -17.98 -0.73
C GLN A 501 -3.36 -18.03 -0.15
N LYS A 502 -3.09 -17.31 0.95
CA LYS A 502 -1.77 -17.25 1.62
C LYS A 502 -1.27 -18.63 2.04
N SER A 503 -2.22 -19.51 2.39
CA SER A 503 -1.95 -20.88 2.77
C SER A 503 -1.23 -21.72 1.68
N ALA A 504 -1.26 -21.28 0.42
CA ALA A 504 -0.54 -21.90 -0.69
C ALA A 504 0.99 -21.77 -0.56
N MET A 505 1.50 -20.77 0.19
CA MET A 505 2.93 -20.65 0.50
C MET A 505 3.44 -21.79 1.37
N GLU A 506 2.59 -22.38 2.22
CA GLU A 506 3.01 -23.28 3.30
C GLU A 506 4.18 -22.71 4.14
N LEU A 507 4.17 -21.40 4.41
CA LEU A 507 5.18 -20.73 5.24
C LEU A 507 5.13 -21.29 6.67
N ARG A 508 6.24 -21.88 7.13
CA ARG A 508 6.34 -22.54 8.44
C ARG A 508 7.57 -22.11 9.20
N LEU A 509 7.41 -22.02 10.51
CA LEU A 509 8.47 -21.80 11.49
C LEU A 509 8.63 -23.04 12.36
N GLU A 510 9.87 -23.48 12.59
CA GLU A 510 10.20 -24.61 13.46
C GLU A 510 11.50 -24.40 14.24
N LYS A 511 11.60 -25.02 15.42
CA LYS A 511 12.84 -25.07 16.20
C LYS A 511 13.80 -26.07 15.56
N SER A 512 14.99 -25.61 15.15
CA SER A 512 16.01 -26.43 14.46
C SER A 512 17.25 -26.74 15.32
N GLY A 513 17.36 -26.15 16.52
CA GLY A 513 18.44 -26.38 17.49
C GLY A 513 18.08 -25.81 18.86
N ASP A 514 18.98 -25.86 19.84
CA ASP A 514 18.68 -25.41 21.21
C ASP A 514 18.24 -23.94 21.30
N GLN A 515 18.88 -23.08 20.50
CA GLN A 515 18.64 -21.63 20.42
C GLN A 515 18.51 -21.14 18.96
N GLU A 516 18.02 -22.00 18.06
CA GLU A 516 17.84 -21.66 16.64
C GLU A 516 16.44 -22.04 16.14
N MET A 517 15.83 -21.07 15.45
CA MET A 517 14.60 -21.24 14.69
C MET A 517 14.91 -21.19 13.21
N LYS A 518 14.23 -22.03 12.42
CA LYS A 518 14.30 -22.04 10.97
C LYS A 518 12.89 -21.86 10.40
N TRP A 519 12.75 -21.02 9.37
CA TRP A 519 11.55 -20.99 8.55
C TRP A 519 11.81 -21.54 7.16
N SER A 520 10.75 -22.02 6.53
CA SER A 520 10.75 -22.44 5.12
C SER A 520 9.35 -22.33 4.52
N GLN A 521 9.27 -22.27 3.20
CA GLN A 521 8.01 -22.25 2.44
C GLN A 521 8.11 -23.10 1.17
N GLN A 522 6.99 -23.37 0.52
CA GLN A 522 6.89 -24.19 -0.70
C GLN A 522 6.58 -23.39 -1.97
N LEU A 523 5.99 -22.20 -1.83
CA LEU A 523 5.68 -21.29 -2.91
C LEU A 523 6.12 -19.88 -2.50
N SER A 524 6.66 -19.10 -3.42
CA SER A 524 7.19 -17.76 -3.10
C SER A 524 6.05 -16.76 -2.87
N ALA A 525 6.32 -15.67 -2.15
CA ALA A 525 5.39 -14.55 -2.05
C ALA A 525 5.17 -13.89 -3.43
N LEU A 526 6.21 -13.88 -4.29
CA LEU A 526 6.14 -13.41 -5.67
C LEU A 526 5.19 -14.24 -6.53
N ASP A 527 5.12 -15.55 -6.30
CA ASP A 527 4.16 -16.41 -6.99
C ASP A 527 2.72 -16.03 -6.64
N LEU A 528 2.43 -15.72 -5.38
CA LEU A 528 1.09 -15.28 -5.00
C LEU A 528 0.76 -13.90 -5.57
N MET A 529 1.72 -12.97 -5.53
CA MET A 529 1.58 -11.66 -6.16
C MET A 529 1.25 -11.81 -7.65
N PHE A 530 2.08 -12.56 -8.39
CA PHE A 530 1.88 -12.76 -9.82
C PHE A 530 0.58 -13.51 -10.13
N TRP A 531 0.23 -14.55 -9.36
CA TRP A 531 -1.06 -15.23 -9.49
C TRP A 531 -2.22 -14.24 -9.33
N TYR A 532 -2.18 -13.39 -8.30
CA TYR A 532 -3.20 -12.36 -8.10
C TYR A 532 -3.29 -11.41 -9.29
N GLU A 533 -2.20 -10.78 -9.71
CA GLU A 533 -2.19 -9.83 -10.84
C GLU A 533 -2.70 -10.47 -12.13
N GLU A 534 -2.29 -11.72 -12.40
CA GLU A 534 -2.71 -12.45 -13.58
C GLU A 534 -4.17 -12.89 -13.53
N THR A 535 -4.79 -12.98 -12.36
CA THR A 535 -6.18 -13.43 -12.25
C THR A 535 -7.14 -12.33 -11.82
N ASN A 536 -6.70 -11.15 -11.41
CA ASN A 536 -7.61 -10.09 -10.95
C ASN A 536 -8.47 -9.46 -12.06
N ASP A 537 -8.29 -9.86 -13.33
CA ASP A 537 -9.17 -9.50 -14.47
C ASP A 537 -10.37 -10.45 -14.56
N ALA A 538 -11.58 -9.91 -14.50
CA ALA A 538 -12.84 -10.66 -14.62
C ALA A 538 -13.00 -11.47 -15.93
N LYS A 539 -12.22 -11.16 -16.97
CA LYS A 539 -12.21 -11.90 -18.26
C LYS A 539 -11.34 -13.16 -18.21
N LYS A 540 -10.39 -13.22 -17.28
CA LYS A 540 -9.50 -14.38 -17.14
C LYS A 540 -10.17 -15.45 -16.30
N LYS A 541 -9.76 -16.71 -16.51
CA LYS A 541 -10.29 -17.83 -15.74
C LYS A 541 -9.60 -17.90 -14.37
N GLU A 542 -10.37 -18.14 -13.32
CA GLU A 542 -9.81 -18.36 -11.99
C GLU A 542 -8.94 -19.62 -11.97
N LEU A 543 -7.70 -19.46 -11.52
CA LEU A 543 -6.82 -20.57 -11.17
C LEU A 543 -7.12 -20.92 -9.72
N GLN A 544 -7.56 -22.15 -9.45
CA GLN A 544 -8.14 -22.53 -8.15
C GLN A 544 -7.17 -23.32 -7.26
N SER A 545 -5.94 -23.53 -7.72
CA SER A 545 -4.93 -24.30 -6.99
C SER A 545 -3.52 -23.99 -7.46
N VAL A 546 -2.54 -24.30 -6.61
CA VAL A 546 -1.11 -24.20 -6.94
C VAL A 546 -0.75 -25.03 -8.18
N ASP A 547 -1.39 -26.19 -8.38
CA ASP A 547 -1.15 -27.03 -9.56
C ASP A 547 -1.63 -26.36 -10.85
N GLU A 548 -2.80 -25.71 -10.82
CA GLU A 548 -3.32 -24.94 -11.96
C GLU A 548 -2.45 -23.70 -12.25
N TYR A 549 -2.02 -22.99 -11.21
CA TYR A 549 -1.09 -21.87 -11.33
C TYR A 549 0.26 -22.29 -11.93
N LYS A 550 0.85 -23.39 -11.45
CA LYS A 550 2.12 -23.89 -12.00
C LYS A 550 1.99 -24.38 -13.45
N GLU A 551 0.83 -24.90 -13.84
CA GLU A 551 0.59 -25.25 -15.24
C GLU A 551 0.42 -23.99 -16.10
N TYR A 552 -0.29 -22.97 -15.60
CA TYR A 552 -0.39 -21.67 -16.26
C TYR A 552 0.99 -21.06 -16.52
N LEU A 553 1.90 -21.05 -15.53
CA LEU A 553 3.28 -20.58 -15.73
C LEU A 553 4.00 -21.32 -16.85
N LYS A 554 3.80 -22.65 -16.98
CA LYS A 554 4.43 -23.42 -18.07
C LYS A 554 3.84 -23.07 -19.42
N GLU A 555 2.51 -22.93 -19.49
CA GLU A 555 1.81 -22.56 -20.72
C GLU A 555 2.23 -21.17 -21.23
N GLN A 556 2.51 -20.23 -20.32
CA GLN A 556 3.04 -18.90 -20.66
C GLN A 556 4.56 -18.87 -20.91
N GLY A 557 5.27 -19.99 -20.70
CA GLY A 557 6.73 -20.03 -20.83
C GLY A 557 7.50 -19.38 -19.68
N TYR A 558 6.84 -19.11 -18.55
CA TYR A 558 7.42 -18.46 -17.35
C TYR A 558 7.90 -19.47 -16.29
N ALA A 559 7.67 -20.76 -16.49
CA ALA A 559 8.04 -21.79 -15.51
C ALA A 559 9.53 -22.17 -15.50
N GLU A 560 10.30 -21.76 -16.51
CA GLU A 560 11.71 -22.10 -16.64
C GLU A 560 12.59 -20.87 -16.41
N GLY A 561 13.62 -20.98 -15.55
CA GLY A 561 14.59 -19.91 -15.30
C GLY A 561 14.39 -19.15 -13.98
N ASP A 562 14.94 -17.93 -13.92
CA ASP A 562 14.83 -17.03 -12.77
C ASP A 562 13.52 -16.24 -12.85
N PHE A 563 12.56 -16.58 -12.00
CA PHE A 563 11.24 -15.94 -11.98
C PHE A 563 11.31 -14.43 -11.75
N THR A 564 12.33 -13.94 -11.01
CA THR A 564 12.51 -12.49 -10.82
C THR A 564 12.90 -11.78 -12.10
N LYS A 565 13.64 -12.45 -12.99
CA LYS A 565 13.93 -11.90 -14.31
C LYS A 565 12.64 -11.79 -15.13
N THR A 566 11.80 -12.83 -15.12
CA THR A 566 10.49 -12.79 -15.80
C THR A 566 9.63 -11.63 -15.31
N LEU A 567 9.53 -11.42 -14.00
CA LEU A 567 8.76 -10.31 -13.44
C LEU A 567 9.31 -8.94 -13.87
N LYS A 568 10.64 -8.77 -13.89
CA LYS A 568 11.30 -7.54 -14.37
C LYS A 568 11.08 -7.32 -15.86
N ASP A 569 11.17 -8.36 -16.67
CA ASP A 569 10.89 -8.28 -18.11
C ASP A 569 9.43 -7.88 -18.38
N LEU A 570 8.51 -8.22 -17.46
CA LEU A 570 7.11 -7.79 -17.44
C LEU A 570 6.88 -6.44 -16.76
N SER A 571 7.94 -5.73 -16.37
CA SER A 571 7.90 -4.42 -15.70
C SER A 571 7.21 -4.42 -14.33
N TYR A 572 7.13 -5.56 -13.65
CA TYR A 572 6.70 -5.59 -12.25
C TYR A 572 7.82 -5.07 -11.34
N GLN A 573 7.44 -4.30 -10.34
CA GLN A 573 8.29 -3.85 -9.25
C GLN A 573 7.67 -4.29 -7.93
N TRP A 574 8.50 -4.73 -6.99
CA TRP A 574 8.05 -5.30 -5.73
C TRP A 574 9.08 -5.15 -4.62
N ASP A 575 8.59 -5.18 -3.39
CA ASP A 575 9.40 -5.39 -2.20
C ASP A 575 8.80 -6.50 -1.35
N ILE A 576 9.69 -7.29 -0.73
CA ILE A 576 9.29 -8.24 0.31
C ILE A 576 9.98 -7.86 1.61
N VAL A 577 9.18 -7.63 2.65
CA VAL A 577 9.68 -7.39 4.01
C VAL A 577 9.43 -8.64 4.83
N THR A 578 10.51 -9.38 5.14
CA THR A 578 10.44 -10.55 6.04
C THR A 578 10.69 -10.08 7.47
N LYS A 579 9.68 -10.18 8.33
CA LYS A 579 9.73 -9.79 9.73
C LYS A 579 9.75 -11.02 10.62
N ILE A 580 10.58 -11.00 11.65
CA ILE A 580 10.56 -11.97 12.74
C ILE A 580 9.90 -11.28 13.92
N GLN A 581 8.83 -11.87 14.42
CA GLN A 581 8.02 -11.27 15.48
C GLN A 581 7.99 -12.16 16.71
N LYS A 582 7.95 -11.52 17.89
CA LYS A 582 7.78 -12.14 19.21
C LYS A 582 6.59 -11.51 19.92
N LYS A 583 5.77 -12.31 20.63
CA LYS A 583 4.74 -11.76 21.52
C LYS A 583 5.37 -10.98 22.68
N ASP A 584 4.90 -9.75 22.89
CA ASP A 584 5.18 -8.93 24.06
C ASP A 584 4.42 -9.46 25.30
N THR A 585 4.60 -8.78 26.44
CA THR A 585 3.92 -9.12 27.70
C THR A 585 2.41 -8.97 27.65
N ASN A 586 1.88 -8.19 26.70
CA ASN A 586 0.46 -7.98 26.47
C ASN A 586 -0.11 -8.97 25.42
N GLY A 587 0.72 -9.90 24.94
CA GLY A 587 0.34 -10.90 23.95
C GLY A 587 0.33 -10.39 22.50
N ARG A 588 0.78 -9.16 22.25
CA ARG A 588 0.85 -8.55 20.90
C ARG A 588 2.16 -8.92 20.23
N PHE A 589 2.13 -9.18 18.92
CA PHE A 589 3.35 -9.46 18.18
C PHE A 589 4.12 -8.17 17.88
N VAL A 590 5.40 -8.15 18.24
CA VAL A 590 6.34 -7.07 17.96
C VAL A 590 7.47 -7.59 17.09
N THR A 591 7.86 -6.83 16.06
CA THR A 591 8.99 -7.14 15.19
C THR A 591 10.31 -7.00 15.95
N ILE A 592 11.11 -8.07 15.96
CA ILE A 592 12.42 -8.13 16.62
C ILE A 592 13.60 -8.22 15.63
N ASP A 593 13.32 -8.60 14.38
CA ASP A 593 14.27 -8.58 13.26
C ASP A 593 13.48 -8.33 11.98
N GLN A 594 14.08 -7.61 11.03
CA GLN A 594 13.46 -7.27 9.76
C GLN A 594 14.49 -7.35 8.62
N ARG A 595 14.08 -7.96 7.51
CA ARG A 595 14.89 -8.10 6.29
C ARG A 595 14.09 -7.57 5.11
N ILE A 596 14.69 -6.66 4.35
CA ILE A 596 14.05 -6.01 3.20
C ILE A 596 14.74 -6.50 1.92
N ASN A 597 13.94 -7.10 1.04
CA ASN A 597 14.38 -7.62 -0.25
C ASN A 597 13.74 -6.79 -1.38
N GLU A 598 14.32 -5.61 -1.64
CA GLU A 598 13.87 -4.70 -2.70
C GLU A 598 14.24 -5.23 -4.07
N GLY A 599 13.25 -5.48 -4.94
CA GLY A 599 13.46 -5.98 -6.31
C GLY A 599 14.24 -7.29 -6.43
N LYS A 600 14.31 -8.07 -5.34
CA LYS A 600 15.06 -9.33 -5.22
C LYS A 600 14.13 -10.54 -5.09
N ALA A 601 14.70 -11.73 -5.24
CA ALA A 601 13.97 -12.98 -5.02
C ALA A 601 13.49 -13.10 -3.57
N ASP A 602 12.38 -13.81 -3.37
CA ASP A 602 11.87 -14.13 -2.04
C ASP A 602 12.83 -15.07 -1.29
N GLU A 603 13.03 -14.81 0.00
CA GLU A 603 13.75 -15.70 0.92
C GLU A 603 12.87 -16.91 1.26
N MET A 604 13.03 -17.98 0.46
CA MET A 604 12.26 -19.22 0.58
C MET A 604 12.52 -20.00 1.88
N ASP A 605 13.69 -19.82 2.48
CA ASP A 605 14.03 -20.31 3.81
C ASP A 605 15.05 -19.39 4.48
N GLY A 606 15.14 -19.50 5.81
CA GLY A 606 16.12 -18.76 6.60
C GLY A 606 16.11 -19.20 8.05
N SER A 607 17.06 -18.72 8.83
CA SER A 607 17.12 -18.99 10.27
C SER A 607 17.44 -17.74 11.08
N PHE A 608 17.13 -17.82 12.36
CA PHE A 608 17.50 -16.83 13.36
C PHE A 608 17.75 -17.50 14.71
N LYS A 609 18.63 -16.87 15.51
CA LYS A 609 18.87 -17.29 16.88
C LYS A 609 17.89 -16.60 17.81
N PHE A 610 17.48 -17.29 18.87
CA PHE A 610 16.69 -16.70 19.95
C PHE A 610 17.37 -16.96 21.29
N THR A 611 17.30 -15.98 22.18
CA THR A 611 17.89 -16.05 23.53
C THR A 611 16.83 -16.13 24.63
N GLU A 612 15.60 -15.70 24.32
CA GLU A 612 14.52 -15.57 25.28
C GLU A 612 13.40 -16.59 25.01
N ASP A 613 12.73 -16.99 26.08
CA ASP A 613 11.47 -17.72 25.97
C ASP A 613 10.38 -16.79 25.41
N GLY A 614 9.39 -17.38 24.75
CA GLY A 614 8.30 -16.63 24.15
C GLY A 614 7.66 -17.32 22.96
N THR A 615 6.67 -16.64 22.37
CA THR A 615 5.98 -17.10 21.16
C THR A 615 6.44 -16.28 19.96
N TYR A 616 6.94 -16.98 18.94
CA TYR A 616 7.54 -16.40 17.74
C TYR A 616 6.72 -16.71 16.50
N ARG A 617 6.77 -15.82 15.51
CA ARG A 617 6.29 -16.06 14.13
C ARG A 617 7.17 -15.32 13.13
N VAL A 618 7.24 -15.83 11.91
CA VAL A 618 7.71 -15.11 10.72
C VAL A 618 6.51 -14.54 9.96
N VAL A 619 6.67 -13.32 9.46
CA VAL A 619 5.70 -12.58 8.66
C VAL A 619 6.38 -12.10 7.37
N LYS A 620 5.67 -12.13 6.25
CA LYS A 620 6.10 -11.55 4.98
C LYS A 620 5.06 -10.57 4.49
N ASP A 621 5.43 -9.30 4.47
CA ASP A 621 4.67 -8.28 3.77
C ASP A 621 5.15 -8.21 2.33
N VAL A 622 4.21 -8.12 1.40
CA VAL A 622 4.51 -7.95 -0.02
C VAL A 622 3.93 -6.61 -0.49
N TYR A 623 4.77 -5.85 -1.17
CA TYR A 623 4.41 -4.56 -1.75
C TYR A 623 4.62 -4.62 -3.26
N GLY A 624 3.70 -4.02 -3.99
CA GLY A 624 3.82 -3.74 -5.42
C GLY A 624 3.93 -2.23 -5.65
N TYR A 625 4.17 -1.84 -6.89
CA TYR A 625 4.25 -0.43 -7.25
C TYR A 625 3.22 -0.11 -8.33
N MET A 626 2.45 0.95 -8.10
CA MET A 626 1.68 1.60 -9.15
C MET A 626 2.31 2.96 -9.37
N SER A 627 3.09 3.06 -10.44
CA SER A 627 4.01 4.17 -10.65
C SER A 627 5.05 4.31 -9.53
N SER A 628 5.33 5.52 -9.04
CA SER A 628 6.25 5.77 -7.91
C SER A 628 5.69 5.35 -6.53
N MET A 629 4.38 5.08 -6.42
CA MET A 629 3.74 4.74 -5.15
C MET A 629 3.89 3.25 -4.83
N ARG A 630 4.49 2.98 -3.67
CA ARG A 630 4.59 1.65 -3.08
C ARG A 630 3.28 1.30 -2.39
N ASN A 631 2.58 0.29 -2.90
CA ASN A 631 1.30 -0.16 -2.38
C ASN A 631 1.46 -1.50 -1.66
N PHE A 632 0.89 -1.60 -0.47
CA PHE A 632 0.78 -2.89 0.22
C PHE A 632 -0.17 -3.82 -0.55
N LEU A 633 0.22 -5.09 -0.71
CA LEU A 633 -0.60 -6.08 -1.43
C LEU A 633 -1.21 -7.12 -0.49
N PHE A 634 -0.40 -7.75 0.36
CA PHE A 634 -0.87 -8.73 1.35
C PHE A 634 0.20 -9.03 2.41
N GLU A 635 -0.24 -9.57 3.56
CA GLU A 635 0.64 -10.07 4.63
C GLU A 635 0.44 -11.58 4.87
N ALA A 636 1.51 -12.36 4.68
CA ALA A 636 1.53 -13.80 4.95
C ALA A 636 2.23 -14.14 6.27
N LYS A 637 1.54 -14.88 7.15
CA LYS A 637 2.03 -15.29 8.47
C LYS A 637 2.36 -16.79 8.50
N SER A 638 3.48 -17.13 9.12
CA SER A 638 3.80 -18.51 9.50
C SER A 638 2.96 -19.00 10.69
N ASN A 639 3.06 -20.29 11.02
CA ASN A 639 2.58 -20.78 12.32
C ASN A 639 3.33 -20.14 13.49
N GLU A 640 2.66 -20.02 14.63
CA GLU A 640 3.30 -19.61 15.88
C GLU A 640 4.11 -20.78 16.48
N VAL A 641 5.27 -20.46 17.08
CA VAL A 641 6.11 -21.42 17.84
C VAL A 641 6.42 -20.83 19.20
N THR A 642 5.98 -21.51 20.26
CA THR A 642 6.26 -21.13 21.66
C THR A 642 7.44 -21.93 22.22
N ILE A 643 8.39 -21.23 22.82
CA ILE A 643 9.52 -21.81 23.56
C ILE A 643 9.37 -21.51 25.04
N GLU A 644 9.46 -22.56 25.86
CA GLU A 644 9.50 -22.49 27.32
C GLU A 644 10.66 -23.38 27.83
N ASN A 645 11.67 -22.78 28.44
CA ASN A 645 12.73 -23.50 29.13
C ASN A 645 12.31 -23.75 30.58
N LYS A 646 11.75 -24.92 30.88
CA LYS A 646 11.46 -25.31 32.26
C LYS A 646 12.76 -25.48 33.05
N LYS A 647 12.96 -24.64 34.08
CA LYS A 647 13.83 -24.98 35.22
C LYS A 647 13.13 -26.05 36.05
N GLU A 648 13.72 -27.24 36.16
CA GLU A 648 13.28 -28.26 37.10
C GLU A 648 13.69 -27.84 38.53
N ASP A 649 12.75 -27.30 39.30
CA ASP A 649 12.90 -27.20 40.75
C ASP A 649 12.19 -28.39 41.44
N LYS A 650 12.98 -29.19 42.16
CA LYS A 650 12.47 -30.20 43.10
C LYS A 650 11.93 -29.51 44.36
N LYS A 651 10.66 -29.70 44.70
CA LYS A 651 10.19 -29.93 46.09
C LYS A 651 8.71 -30.33 46.18
N GLU A 652 8.42 -31.05 47.27
CA GLU A 652 7.25 -31.86 47.58
C GLU A 652 5.92 -31.12 47.85
N ASP A 653 4.86 -31.93 47.79
CA ASP A 653 3.43 -31.74 48.02
C ASP A 653 2.98 -30.85 49.21
N LYS A 654 1.90 -30.08 48.98
CA LYS A 654 0.66 -30.14 49.79
C LYS A 654 -0.51 -29.45 49.08
N THR A 655 -1.65 -30.15 49.07
CA THR A 655 -2.92 -29.87 48.41
C THR A 655 -3.83 -28.90 49.18
N THR A 656 -4.57 -28.03 48.48
CA THR A 656 -6.05 -27.92 48.51
C THR A 656 -6.54 -27.06 47.34
N ALA A 657 -7.68 -27.45 46.75
CA ALA A 657 -8.15 -27.07 45.43
C ALA A 657 -9.34 -26.09 45.46
N THR A 658 -9.46 -25.25 44.42
CA THR A 658 -10.72 -25.02 43.65
C THR A 658 -10.42 -24.30 42.32
N THR A 659 -10.97 -24.84 41.23
CA THR A 659 -10.74 -24.51 39.78
C THR A 659 -11.74 -23.43 39.28
N PRO A 660 -11.51 -22.76 38.13
CA PRO A 660 -11.86 -23.34 36.82
C PRO A 660 -10.82 -23.05 35.70
N THR A 661 -10.17 -24.06 35.13
CA THR A 661 -10.49 -24.79 33.88
C THR A 661 -10.07 -24.08 32.58
N SER A 662 -8.78 -24.19 32.24
CA SER A 662 -8.31 -24.33 30.86
C SER A 662 -7.24 -25.42 30.85
N GLN A 663 -7.63 -26.61 30.41
CA GLN A 663 -6.78 -27.79 30.43
C GLN A 663 -5.61 -27.65 29.44
N ILE A 664 -4.42 -27.43 30.01
CA ILE A 664 -3.14 -27.72 29.36
C ILE A 664 -3.04 -29.24 29.22
N THR A 665 -3.32 -29.77 28.03
CA THR A 665 -2.81 -31.10 27.65
C THR A 665 -1.41 -30.96 27.09
N THR A 666 -0.45 -31.52 27.81
CA THR A 666 0.92 -31.78 27.36
C THR A 666 0.91 -32.52 26.02
N ILE A 667 1.23 -31.84 24.91
CA ILE A 667 1.48 -32.52 23.64
C ILE A 667 2.96 -32.91 23.61
N LYS A 668 3.24 -34.13 24.05
CA LYS A 668 4.40 -34.88 23.57
C LYS A 668 4.36 -34.87 22.04
N LYS A 669 5.39 -34.32 21.39
CA LYS A 669 5.76 -34.46 19.97
C LYS A 669 4.64 -35.04 19.10
N LYS A 670 3.64 -34.22 18.70
CA LYS A 670 2.76 -34.58 17.59
C LYS A 670 3.51 -34.28 16.32
N GLU A 671 4.26 -35.27 15.84
CA GLU A 671 4.25 -35.52 14.40
C GLU A 671 2.78 -35.42 13.96
N ILE A 672 2.45 -34.59 12.99
CA ILE A 672 1.15 -34.65 12.34
C ILE A 672 1.07 -36.05 11.73
N GLN A 673 0.57 -37.02 12.51
CA GLN A 673 0.32 -38.36 12.03
C GLN A 673 -0.74 -38.21 10.95
N ILE A 674 -0.29 -38.24 9.70
CA ILE A 674 -1.17 -38.35 8.55
C ILE A 674 -2.13 -39.51 8.85
N ALA A 675 -3.41 -39.19 9.09
CA ALA A 675 -4.40 -40.18 9.50
C ALA A 675 -4.52 -41.24 8.41
N LYS A 676 -3.87 -42.39 8.63
CA LYS A 676 -3.84 -43.49 7.67
C LYS A 676 -5.27 -43.97 7.43
N PRO A 677 -5.65 -44.35 6.20
CA PRO A 677 -6.95 -44.95 5.94
C PRO A 677 -7.25 -46.11 6.89
N SER A 678 -8.50 -46.24 7.33
CA SER A 678 -8.89 -47.34 8.21
C SER A 678 -8.66 -48.70 7.54
N ARG A 679 -8.40 -49.74 8.35
CA ARG A 679 -8.21 -51.11 7.86
C ARG A 679 -9.43 -51.53 7.04
N VAL A 680 -9.21 -52.05 5.83
CA VAL A 680 -10.31 -52.53 5.00
C VAL A 680 -11.08 -53.66 5.70
N VAL A 681 -12.37 -53.42 5.96
CA VAL A 681 -13.29 -54.36 6.63
C VAL A 681 -14.38 -54.88 5.68
N LYS A 682 -15.04 -55.96 6.10
CA LYS A 682 -16.09 -56.67 5.33
C LYS A 682 -15.61 -57.13 3.94
N LEU A 683 -14.35 -57.58 3.83
CA LEU A 683 -13.83 -58.17 2.59
C LEU A 683 -14.60 -59.47 2.27
N LYS A 684 -15.35 -59.46 1.16
CA LYS A 684 -16.10 -60.59 0.63
C LYS A 684 -15.51 -60.99 -0.73
N ILE A 685 -15.36 -62.31 -0.91
CA ILE A 685 -14.89 -62.90 -2.16
C ILE A 685 -15.95 -63.89 -2.63
N LYS A 686 -16.48 -63.67 -3.83
CA LYS A 686 -17.46 -64.55 -4.47
C LYS A 686 -16.96 -64.95 -5.85
N LYS A 687 -17.26 -66.18 -6.29
CA LYS A 687 -17.02 -66.57 -7.68
C LYS A 687 -17.88 -65.69 -8.58
N SER A 688 -17.29 -65.20 -9.66
CA SER A 688 -18.00 -64.41 -10.67
C SER A 688 -18.16 -65.18 -11.98
N SER A 689 -17.27 -66.13 -12.28
CA SER A 689 -17.40 -67.10 -13.37
C SER A 689 -16.43 -68.28 -13.16
N LYS A 690 -16.41 -69.25 -14.11
CA LYS A 690 -15.47 -70.40 -14.09
C LYS A 690 -13.99 -69.99 -14.00
N ARG A 691 -13.62 -68.77 -14.38
CA ARG A 691 -12.24 -68.23 -14.33
C ARG A 691 -12.15 -66.81 -13.76
N SER A 692 -13.14 -66.38 -12.97
CA SER A 692 -13.11 -65.05 -12.35
C SER A 692 -13.72 -64.99 -10.96
N VAL A 693 -13.25 -64.01 -10.18
CA VAL A 693 -13.62 -63.82 -8.78
C VAL A 693 -13.91 -62.34 -8.55
N LYS A 694 -15.08 -62.05 -7.96
CA LYS A 694 -15.48 -60.72 -7.50
C LYS A 694 -15.02 -60.52 -6.07
N ILE A 695 -14.26 -59.46 -5.84
CA ILE A 695 -13.72 -59.03 -4.55
C ILE A 695 -14.41 -57.70 -4.19
N SER A 696 -15.01 -57.61 -3.01
CA SER A 696 -15.77 -56.44 -2.56
C SER A 696 -15.54 -56.15 -1.08
N TRP A 697 -15.62 -54.89 -0.67
CA TRP A 697 -15.41 -54.46 0.72
C TRP A 697 -16.25 -53.23 1.08
N LYS A 698 -16.26 -52.82 2.36
CA LYS A 698 -16.92 -51.56 2.79
C LYS A 698 -16.04 -50.36 2.43
N LYS A 699 -16.61 -49.22 2.03
CA LYS A 699 -15.88 -47.94 1.88
C LYS A 699 -15.18 -47.59 3.20
N GLN A 700 -13.92 -47.15 3.12
CA GLN A 700 -13.08 -46.78 4.27
C GLN A 700 -13.03 -45.27 4.44
N LYS A 701 -13.02 -44.80 5.69
CA LYS A 701 -12.87 -43.37 6.02
C LYS A 701 -11.45 -42.95 5.64
N ASN A 702 -11.30 -41.73 5.11
CA ASN A 702 -10.02 -41.13 4.71
C ASN A 702 -9.26 -41.85 3.57
N ALA A 703 -9.95 -42.66 2.73
CA ALA A 703 -9.34 -43.33 1.59
C ALA A 703 -9.49 -42.50 0.29
N SER A 704 -8.40 -42.27 -0.44
CA SER A 704 -8.41 -41.77 -1.82
C SER A 704 -8.59 -42.91 -2.83
N GLY A 705 -8.16 -44.13 -2.47
CA GLY A 705 -8.31 -45.32 -3.31
C GLY A 705 -7.91 -46.62 -2.61
N TYR A 706 -7.84 -47.72 -3.37
CA TYR A 706 -7.50 -49.05 -2.85
C TYR A 706 -6.49 -49.79 -3.72
N GLU A 707 -5.67 -50.63 -3.11
CA GLU A 707 -4.83 -51.59 -3.82
C GLU A 707 -5.25 -53.02 -3.49
N VAL A 708 -5.40 -53.85 -4.52
CA VAL A 708 -5.80 -55.25 -4.39
C VAL A 708 -4.59 -56.14 -4.67
N TYR A 709 -4.35 -57.09 -3.77
CA TYR A 709 -3.23 -58.02 -3.84
C TYR A 709 -3.71 -59.46 -3.92
N ARG A 710 -2.94 -60.31 -4.60
CA ARG A 710 -3.23 -61.75 -4.78
C ARG A 710 -1.98 -62.61 -4.59
N SER A 711 -2.16 -63.77 -3.96
CA SER A 711 -1.16 -64.85 -3.92
C SER A 711 -1.77 -66.20 -4.29
N THR A 712 -0.93 -67.15 -4.71
CA THR A 712 -1.26 -68.58 -4.82
C THR A 712 -0.74 -69.41 -3.64
N LYS A 713 0.01 -68.81 -2.72
CA LYS A 713 0.53 -69.44 -1.49
C LYS A 713 -0.09 -68.75 -0.26
N LYS A 714 -0.41 -69.52 0.77
CA LYS A 714 -0.97 -68.98 2.03
C LYS A 714 0.10 -68.10 2.69
N ASN A 715 -0.24 -66.86 3.03
CA ASN A 715 0.57 -65.90 3.79
C ASN A 715 1.93 -65.48 3.20
N LYS A 716 2.32 -65.90 1.99
CA LYS A 716 3.57 -65.49 1.32
C LYS A 716 3.32 -65.11 -0.15
N SER A 717 4.19 -64.29 -0.75
CA SER A 717 4.23 -63.98 -2.20
C SER A 717 3.00 -63.25 -2.80
N PHE A 718 2.41 -62.30 -2.08
CA PHE A 718 1.31 -61.47 -2.63
C PHE A 718 1.82 -60.45 -3.66
N LYS A 719 1.27 -60.48 -4.88
CA LYS A 719 1.51 -59.47 -5.92
C LYS A 719 0.34 -58.50 -6.02
N LYS A 720 0.61 -57.21 -6.22
CA LYS A 720 -0.43 -56.21 -6.54
C LYS A 720 -1.01 -56.52 -7.91
N ILE A 721 -2.34 -56.59 -8.00
CA ILE A 721 -3.04 -56.89 -9.27
C ILE A 721 -3.84 -55.71 -9.81
N THR A 722 -4.15 -54.71 -8.97
CA THR A 722 -4.76 -53.45 -9.44
C THR A 722 -4.65 -52.34 -8.38
N THR A 723 -4.81 -51.10 -8.84
CA THR A 723 -5.02 -49.89 -8.01
C THR A 723 -6.33 -49.22 -8.46
N LEU A 724 -7.26 -49.04 -7.53
CA LEU A 724 -8.53 -48.36 -7.77
C LEU A 724 -8.40 -46.91 -7.28
N LYS A 725 -8.38 -45.95 -8.22
CA LYS A 725 -8.10 -44.52 -7.96
C LYS A 725 -9.27 -43.70 -7.39
N LYS A 726 -10.42 -44.33 -7.11
CA LYS A 726 -11.62 -43.65 -6.56
C LYS A 726 -12.05 -44.30 -5.26
N ALA A 727 -12.24 -43.50 -4.20
CA ALA A 727 -12.66 -43.94 -2.87
C ALA A 727 -13.99 -44.73 -2.85
N GLY A 728 -14.90 -44.43 -3.78
CA GLY A 728 -16.18 -45.13 -3.94
C GLY A 728 -16.10 -46.48 -4.67
N LYS A 729 -14.98 -46.78 -5.35
CA LYS A 729 -14.82 -48.03 -6.12
C LYS A 729 -14.38 -49.16 -5.21
N VAL A 730 -15.35 -49.77 -4.52
CA VAL A 730 -15.14 -50.81 -3.49
C VAL A 730 -15.32 -52.25 -4.00
N ILE A 731 -15.29 -52.44 -5.32
CA ILE A 731 -15.46 -53.72 -6.00
C ILE A 731 -14.40 -53.87 -7.10
N TYR A 732 -13.79 -55.06 -7.19
CA TYR A 732 -12.90 -55.46 -8.28
C TYR A 732 -13.16 -56.89 -8.73
N VAL A 733 -13.11 -57.15 -10.04
CA VAL A 733 -13.26 -58.49 -10.62
C VAL A 733 -11.92 -58.97 -11.17
N ASN A 734 -11.36 -59.99 -10.54
CA ASN A 734 -10.14 -60.63 -11.02
C ASN A 734 -10.48 -61.72 -12.05
N LYS A 735 -10.05 -61.55 -13.30
CA LYS A 735 -10.36 -62.43 -14.43
C LYS A 735 -9.17 -63.36 -14.76
N LYS A 736 -9.36 -64.26 -15.74
CA LYS A 736 -8.33 -65.16 -16.32
C LYS A 736 -7.63 -66.08 -15.29
N LEU A 737 -8.32 -66.52 -14.24
CA LEU A 737 -7.79 -67.44 -13.23
C LEU A 737 -7.65 -68.87 -13.75
N LYS A 738 -6.68 -69.63 -13.23
CA LYS A 738 -6.47 -71.04 -13.58
C LYS A 738 -7.43 -71.92 -12.77
N LYS A 739 -8.07 -72.87 -13.46
CA LYS A 739 -8.96 -73.88 -12.84
C LYS A 739 -8.19 -74.75 -11.85
N GLY A 740 -8.87 -75.26 -10.82
CA GLY A 740 -8.27 -76.07 -9.76
C GLY A 740 -7.33 -75.35 -8.77
N LYS A 741 -6.93 -74.09 -9.05
CA LYS A 741 -6.00 -73.33 -8.18
C LYS A 741 -6.72 -72.57 -7.06
N THR A 742 -6.04 -72.48 -5.92
CA THR A 742 -6.45 -71.65 -4.78
C THR A 742 -5.76 -70.29 -4.86
N TYR A 743 -6.54 -69.23 -4.68
CA TYR A 743 -6.06 -67.85 -4.63
C TYR A 743 -6.39 -67.21 -3.29
N TYR A 744 -5.46 -66.40 -2.80
CA TYR A 744 -5.57 -65.62 -1.57
C TYR A 744 -5.57 -64.15 -1.92
N TYR A 745 -6.43 -63.35 -1.29
CA TYR A 745 -6.52 -61.91 -1.53
C TYR A 745 -6.48 -61.11 -0.25
N LYS A 746 -5.88 -59.93 -0.35
CA LYS A 746 -5.95 -58.87 0.67
C LYS A 746 -6.04 -57.51 -0.03
N VAL A 747 -6.68 -56.56 0.63
CA VAL A 747 -6.89 -55.20 0.10
C VAL A 747 -6.41 -54.20 1.13
N ARG A 748 -5.77 -53.12 0.71
CA ARG A 748 -5.46 -51.97 1.58
C ARG A 748 -6.00 -50.69 0.96
N ALA A 749 -6.44 -49.77 1.79
CA ALA A 749 -6.79 -48.42 1.38
C ALA A 749 -5.52 -47.54 1.37
N TYR A 750 -5.49 -46.52 0.51
CA TYR A 750 -4.45 -45.48 0.52
C TYR A 750 -5.08 -44.09 0.50
N LYS A 751 -4.39 -43.12 1.10
CA LYS A 751 -4.65 -41.68 1.02
C LYS A 751 -3.52 -41.05 0.22
N VAL A 752 -3.83 -40.14 -0.69
CA VAL A 752 -2.82 -39.31 -1.33
C VAL A 752 -2.63 -38.07 -0.46
N VAL A 753 -1.41 -37.82 -0.01
CA VAL A 753 -1.02 -36.62 0.75
C VAL A 753 0.26 -36.11 0.10
N SER A 754 0.23 -34.87 -0.41
CA SER A 754 1.35 -34.23 -1.11
C SER A 754 1.97 -35.13 -2.19
N GLY A 755 1.12 -35.68 -3.08
CA GLY A 755 1.54 -36.59 -4.16
C GLY A 755 1.96 -38.01 -3.73
N LYS A 756 2.22 -38.26 -2.45
CA LYS A 756 2.67 -39.56 -1.91
C LYS A 756 1.49 -40.39 -1.37
N LYS A 757 1.53 -41.72 -1.59
CA LYS A 757 0.50 -42.65 -1.08
C LYS A 757 0.84 -43.12 0.33
N VAL A 758 0.00 -42.74 1.29
CA VAL A 758 0.04 -43.26 2.66
C VAL A 758 -0.96 -44.40 2.78
N TYR A 759 -0.51 -45.55 3.29
CA TYR A 759 -1.28 -46.80 3.27
C TYR A 759 -1.89 -47.17 4.62
N GLY A 760 -3.15 -47.60 4.61
CA GLY A 760 -3.81 -48.26 5.75
C GLY A 760 -3.41 -49.73 5.89
N LYS A 761 -3.77 -50.35 7.02
CA LYS A 761 -3.55 -51.79 7.26
C LYS A 761 -4.29 -52.63 6.21
N PHE A 762 -3.67 -53.74 5.79
CA PHE A 762 -4.33 -54.74 4.94
C PHE A 762 -5.56 -55.34 5.63
N SER A 763 -6.57 -55.69 4.84
CA SER A 763 -7.68 -56.53 5.27
C SER A 763 -7.18 -57.90 5.76
N THR A 764 -8.05 -58.62 6.49
CA THR A 764 -7.84 -60.06 6.68
C THR A 764 -7.79 -60.78 5.33
N ILE A 765 -6.94 -61.79 5.24
CA ILE A 765 -6.76 -62.55 4.00
C ILE A 765 -7.99 -63.43 3.78
N LYS A 766 -8.58 -63.36 2.59
CA LYS A 766 -9.66 -64.28 2.17
C LYS A 766 -9.15 -65.18 1.06
N LYS A 767 -9.51 -66.46 1.12
CA LYS A 767 -9.11 -67.49 0.14
C LYS A 767 -10.30 -67.96 -0.68
N ILE A 768 -10.03 -68.39 -1.91
CA ILE A 768 -11.03 -69.03 -2.77
C ILE A 768 -10.36 -70.05 -3.70
N LYS A 769 -10.95 -71.25 -3.83
CA LYS A 769 -10.53 -72.28 -4.79
C LYS A 769 -11.38 -72.19 -6.05
N ILE A 770 -10.73 -72.07 -7.21
CA ILE A 770 -11.39 -72.16 -8.50
C ILE A 770 -11.67 -73.64 -8.74
N LYS A 771 -12.94 -74.00 -9.01
CA LYS A 771 -13.32 -75.39 -9.28
C LYS A 771 -12.52 -75.90 -10.50
N LYS A 772 -12.21 -77.20 -10.50
CA LYS A 772 -11.58 -77.85 -11.66
C LYS A 772 -12.50 -77.70 -12.89
#